data_AF-A0A0V1D263-F1
#
_entry.id   AF-A0A0V1D263-F1
#
_cell.length_a   1.000
_cell.length_b   1.000
_cell.length_c   1.000
_cell.angle_alpha   90.00
_cell.angle_beta   90.00
_cell.angle_gamma   90.00
#
_symmetry.space_group_name_H-M   'P 1'
#
loop_
_entity.id
_entity.type
_entity.pdbx_description
1 polymer ?
#
loop_
_entity_poly.entity_id
_entity_poly.type
_entity_poly.pdbx_seq_one_letter_code
_entity_poly.pdbx_strand_id
1 'polypeptide(L)'
;MFNGITIFIIPVNVLSSRMQVFNRNIEKYNGIVAKELDRKVSTVLLDDDVLKLNNFWKKRVQFSRARLLKLSWLSECIKRGTFVDEEPFILKLVEEPSLLNHTECSSEAADLSQNKELSVKPSVSSCDEWKTSRFKNEIIHQLESLRDSYKSMNESWRALAYDKAISSIKQCKEPITSKEMLSELPGIGKKIAAKIWELHEEGEIEKVSEFASNEKIQVLKLFNSVWGVGPRTAEKWYLQGLRTIEDVQRNVALTGQEHIGFKYREEILLKIPRPEVEEIAKTVIDAAYKINNNFVCDICGSYRRGEEECGDVDILITHPDGKSYLNIVYQLVTVLKDSGFLTDSLTDINWNSSKYMGVCQLKSGSNLHRRIDIIAVPPAEYATALLYLTGSAEFVRGVYGKAKSMQMKLNQHGLWINVNRANGRVIDRGKRMAILKGSWPNHLEVCIFTLPFLFIYDIYMHILLYFYQACFVYKPLHKYRYLPRPVTGVHEFDYESMEATPDHFPDKLEIRPKLWVAWLYRKPSNEPRWIKKDIELLFGVKPKLLEMNIFKNMPYWNKRLWKIKHLIEVKPIVFPNGEPTEEDIPYMRLFPDGRCVVDKAMKLDTLEADELDEETNELTDKYFNEKLRFKWNRFDDILEDAPWTDPKQSRF
;
A
#
# COMPACT_ATOMS: atom_id res chain seq x y z
N MET A 1 24.21 9.72 31.63
CA MET A 1 24.44 9.94 30.18
C MET A 1 23.76 11.21 29.70
N PHE A 2 22.48 11.44 30.00
CA PHE A 2 21.76 12.67 29.59
C PHE A 2 21.64 13.72 30.71
N ASN A 3 22.65 13.82 31.58
CA ASN A 3 22.58 14.64 32.80
C ASN A 3 22.42 16.13 32.47
N GLY A 4 21.37 16.77 32.99
CA GLY A 4 21.03 18.16 32.70
C GLY A 4 20.30 18.40 31.37
N ILE A 5 20.07 17.35 30.57
CA ILE A 5 19.37 17.45 29.28
C ILE A 5 17.87 17.23 29.49
N THR A 6 17.05 18.15 29.01
CA THR A 6 15.59 18.06 29.04
C THR A 6 15.07 17.78 27.63
N ILE A 7 14.49 16.59 27.44
CA ILE A 7 14.13 16.04 26.14
C ILE A 7 12.61 16.06 25.95
N PHE A 8 12.16 16.62 24.82
CA PHE A 8 10.77 16.51 24.35
C PHE A 8 10.73 15.68 23.07
N ILE A 9 9.98 14.57 23.06
CA ILE A 9 9.79 13.75 21.85
C ILE A 9 8.49 14.18 21.16
N ILE A 10 8.56 14.62 19.91
CA ILE A 10 7.37 14.97 19.12
C ILE A 10 6.57 13.68 18.84
N PRO A 11 5.29 13.58 19.24
CA PRO A 11 4.49 12.36 19.09
C PRO A 11 3.91 12.20 17.68
N VAL A 12 4.74 12.42 16.65
CA VAL A 12 4.42 12.20 15.23
C VAL A 12 5.17 10.95 14.77
N ASN A 13 4.48 10.01 14.14
CA ASN A 13 4.93 8.67 13.75
C ASN A 13 5.36 7.72 14.90
N VAL A 14 5.76 8.22 16.08
CA VAL A 14 6.17 7.37 17.22
C VAL A 14 4.98 6.67 17.90
N LEU A 15 5.03 5.33 17.96
CA LEU A 15 4.06 4.52 18.71
C LEU A 15 4.13 4.77 20.22
N SER A 16 2.97 4.78 20.90
CA SER A 16 2.87 5.09 22.34
C SER A 16 3.70 4.16 23.25
N SER A 17 3.86 2.89 22.86
CA SER A 17 4.73 1.93 23.56
C SER A 17 6.23 2.25 23.38
N ARG A 18 6.63 2.69 22.18
CA ARG A 18 8.00 3.14 21.88
C ARG A 18 8.33 4.43 22.66
N MET A 19 7.37 5.36 22.76
CA MET A 19 7.46 6.54 23.64
C MET A 19 7.71 6.16 25.10
N GLN A 20 6.94 5.21 25.66
CA GLN A 20 7.12 4.75 27.06
C GLN A 20 8.50 4.13 27.29
N VAL A 21 9.03 3.38 26.33
CA VAL A 21 10.38 2.81 26.40
C VAL A 21 11.46 3.88 26.32
N PHE A 22 11.31 4.87 25.43
CA PHE A 22 12.27 5.98 25.34
C PHE A 22 12.28 6.85 26.60
N ASN A 23 11.11 7.27 27.08
CA ASN A 23 10.98 8.08 28.29
C ASN A 23 11.66 7.42 29.50
N ARG A 24 11.38 6.13 29.75
CA ARG A 24 12.01 5.36 30.83
C ARG A 24 13.53 5.28 30.70
N ASN A 25 14.06 5.18 29.48
CA ASN A 25 15.51 5.15 29.27
C ASN A 25 16.16 6.54 29.43
N ILE A 26 15.49 7.63 29.04
CA ILE A 26 15.93 9.00 29.30
C ILE A 26 16.09 9.21 30.81
N GLU A 27 15.04 8.88 31.57
CA GLU A 27 14.99 8.98 33.04
C GLU A 27 16.09 8.10 33.70
N LYS A 28 16.20 6.82 33.30
CA LYS A 28 17.23 5.87 33.76
C LYS A 28 18.66 6.41 33.60
N TYR A 29 18.89 7.27 32.60
CA TYR A 29 20.20 7.79 32.25
C TYR A 29 20.42 9.25 32.67
N ASN A 30 19.62 9.74 33.62
CA ASN A 30 19.61 11.07 34.25
C ASN A 30 19.17 12.24 33.33
N GLY A 31 18.43 11.95 32.26
CA GLY A 31 17.74 12.98 31.47
C GLY A 31 16.33 13.26 31.99
N ILE A 32 15.81 14.45 31.70
CA ILE A 32 14.46 14.87 32.09
C ILE A 32 13.53 14.73 30.89
N VAL A 33 12.39 14.04 31.05
CA VAL A 33 11.35 13.94 30.01
C VAL A 33 10.36 15.08 30.16
N ALA A 34 10.31 15.97 29.17
CA ALA A 34 9.33 17.06 29.13
C ALA A 34 7.95 16.55 28.67
N LYS A 35 6.89 16.96 29.38
CA LYS A 35 5.50 16.65 29.03
C LYS A 35 4.96 17.57 27.93
N GLU A 36 5.49 18.78 27.83
CA GLU A 36 5.14 19.79 26.83
C GLU A 36 6.42 20.48 26.33
N LEU A 37 6.33 21.14 25.17
CA LEU A 37 7.45 21.87 24.58
C LEU A 37 7.50 23.30 25.11
N ASP A 38 8.23 23.50 26.21
CA ASP A 38 8.46 24.79 26.87
C ASP A 38 9.91 25.32 26.67
N ARG A 39 10.28 26.37 27.42
CA ARG A 39 11.63 26.98 27.37
C ARG A 39 12.70 26.22 28.17
N LYS A 40 12.35 25.12 28.86
CA LYS A 40 13.30 24.29 29.63
C LYS A 40 13.80 23.11 28.80
N VAL A 41 13.10 22.76 27.73
CA VAL A 41 13.53 21.74 26.76
C VAL A 41 14.82 22.18 26.09
N SER A 42 15.89 21.39 26.25
CA SER A 42 17.17 21.58 25.56
C SER A 42 17.20 20.88 24.20
N THR A 43 16.51 19.74 24.10
CA THR A 43 16.58 18.84 22.94
C THR A 43 15.19 18.36 22.54
N VAL A 44 14.84 18.50 21.27
CA VAL A 44 13.60 17.97 20.69
C VAL A 44 13.93 16.83 19.75
N LEU A 45 13.26 15.68 19.93
CA LEU A 45 13.45 14.51 19.08
C LEU A 45 12.27 14.33 18.14
N LEU A 46 12.57 14.06 16.87
CA LEU A 46 11.60 13.74 15.82
C LEU A 46 11.93 12.40 15.17
N ASP A 47 10.90 11.59 14.90
CA ASP A 47 11.04 10.32 14.21
C ASP A 47 11.60 10.50 12.79
N ASP A 48 12.61 9.69 12.45
CA ASP A 48 13.46 9.84 11.26
C ASP A 48 12.70 9.85 9.92
N ASP A 49 11.55 9.18 9.83
CA ASP A 49 10.73 9.11 8.61
C ASP A 49 9.89 10.39 8.36
N VAL A 50 9.90 11.37 9.28
CA VAL A 50 9.07 12.59 9.17
C VAL A 50 9.73 13.64 8.27
N LEU A 51 9.56 13.46 6.96
CA LEU A 51 10.13 14.32 5.90
C LEU A 51 9.77 15.82 6.01
N LYS A 52 8.61 16.18 6.58
CA LYS A 52 8.19 17.58 6.79
C LYS A 52 7.39 17.73 8.09
N LEU A 53 7.76 18.73 8.89
CA LEU A 53 7.03 19.13 10.09
C LEU A 53 5.84 20.03 9.72
N ASN A 54 4.70 19.88 10.42
CA ASN A 54 3.57 20.78 10.21
C ASN A 54 3.81 22.16 10.86
N ASN A 55 3.08 23.18 10.41
CA ASN A 55 3.29 24.57 10.85
C ASN A 55 3.02 24.80 12.36
N PHE A 56 2.27 23.91 13.02
CA PHE A 56 2.03 23.95 14.46
C PHE A 56 3.31 23.57 15.24
N TRP A 57 3.92 22.43 14.88
CA TRP A 57 5.17 21.99 15.49
C TRP A 57 6.37 22.84 15.04
N LYS A 58 6.48 23.24 13.75
CA LYS A 58 7.59 24.08 13.25
C LYS A 58 7.71 25.37 14.06
N LYS A 59 6.60 26.09 14.28
CA LYS A 59 6.57 27.30 15.13
C LYS A 59 6.95 26.99 16.58
N ARG A 60 6.40 25.94 17.20
CA ARG A 60 6.70 25.60 18.61
C ARG A 60 8.17 25.21 18.83
N VAL A 61 8.79 24.50 17.90
CA VAL A 61 10.24 24.19 17.94
C VAL A 61 11.07 25.47 17.81
N GLN A 62 10.77 26.34 16.83
CA GLN A 62 11.44 27.63 16.67
C GLN A 62 11.33 28.51 17.94
N PHE A 63 10.19 28.50 18.65
CA PHE A 63 10.03 29.25 19.90
C PHE A 63 10.75 28.64 21.12
N SER A 64 11.08 27.35 21.11
CA SER A 64 11.76 26.68 22.24
C SER A 64 13.27 26.92 22.29
N ARG A 65 13.91 27.23 21.14
CA ARG A 65 15.38 27.26 20.95
C ARG A 65 16.12 25.93 21.22
N ALA A 66 15.38 24.82 21.38
CA ALA A 66 15.96 23.49 21.58
C ALA A 66 16.64 22.95 20.31
N ARG A 67 17.67 22.11 20.46
CA ARG A 67 18.28 21.37 19.33
C ARG A 67 17.26 20.35 18.79
N LEU A 68 16.95 20.39 17.48
CA LEU A 68 16.09 19.39 16.85
C LEU A 68 16.95 18.24 16.27
N LEU A 69 16.80 17.04 16.82
CA LEU A 69 17.54 15.85 16.39
C LEU A 69 16.59 14.73 15.91
N LYS A 70 17.15 13.81 15.12
CA LYS A 70 16.53 12.51 14.79
C LYS A 70 16.37 11.62 16.03
N LEU A 71 15.29 10.84 16.08
CA LEU A 71 15.01 9.89 17.16
C LEU A 71 15.98 8.68 17.16
N SER A 72 16.64 8.42 16.03
CA SER A 72 17.78 7.51 15.94
C SER A 72 18.96 7.90 16.83
N TRP A 73 19.19 9.19 17.13
CA TRP A 73 20.27 9.63 18.03
C TRP A 73 20.12 9.04 19.44
N LEU A 74 18.93 9.18 20.02
CA LEU A 74 18.60 8.60 21.32
C LEU A 74 18.71 7.08 21.29
N SER A 75 18.31 6.46 20.18
CA SER A 75 18.39 5.02 19.97
C SER A 75 19.84 4.53 19.96
N GLU A 76 20.76 5.25 19.31
CA GLU A 76 22.17 4.91 19.22
C GLU A 76 22.92 5.20 20.55
N CYS A 77 22.58 6.27 21.27
CA CYS A 77 23.07 6.53 22.63
C CYS A 77 22.69 5.40 23.60
N ILE A 78 21.42 4.97 23.60
CA ILE A 78 20.95 3.85 24.43
C ILE A 78 21.66 2.54 24.04
N LYS A 79 21.89 2.31 22.74
CA LYS A 79 22.55 1.11 22.20
C LYS A 79 24.04 1.04 22.52
N ARG A 80 24.76 2.17 22.54
CA ARG A 80 26.19 2.22 22.92
C ARG A 80 26.41 2.37 24.43
N GLY A 81 25.39 2.79 25.18
CA GLY A 81 25.50 3.11 26.62
C GLY A 81 26.25 4.41 26.91
N THR A 82 26.64 5.15 25.88
CA THR A 82 27.44 6.38 25.94
C THR A 82 26.73 7.52 25.21
N PHE A 83 27.05 8.76 25.59
CA PHE A 83 26.59 9.93 24.83
C PHE A 83 27.28 9.92 23.46
N VAL A 84 26.48 9.97 22.38
CA VAL A 84 26.96 10.01 21.00
C VAL A 84 26.84 11.44 20.48
N ASP A 85 27.77 11.85 19.62
CA ASP A 85 27.72 13.16 18.97
C ASP A 85 26.35 13.44 18.31
N GLU A 86 25.90 14.69 18.43
CA GLU A 86 24.59 15.14 17.98
C GLU A 86 24.62 15.57 16.50
N GLU A 87 25.77 16.04 15.98
CA GLU A 87 25.87 16.62 14.62
C GLU A 87 25.33 15.73 13.48
N PRO A 88 25.59 14.40 13.41
CA PRO A 88 25.06 13.52 12.35
C PRO A 88 23.52 13.39 12.36
N PHE A 89 22.90 13.82 13.46
CA PHE A 89 21.49 13.65 13.75
C PHE A 89 20.71 14.96 13.78
N ILE A 90 21.36 16.12 13.62
CA ILE A 90 20.67 17.42 13.55
C ILE A 90 19.74 17.47 12.34
N LEU A 91 18.49 17.85 12.60
CA LEU A 91 17.49 18.08 11.57
C LEU A 91 17.45 19.57 11.21
N LYS A 92 18.17 19.94 10.14
CA LYS A 92 18.01 21.23 9.47
C LYS A 92 16.62 21.29 8.82
N LEU A 93 15.65 21.88 9.51
CA LEU A 93 14.33 22.15 8.94
C LEU A 93 14.47 23.12 7.78
N VAL A 94 14.18 22.67 6.57
CA VAL A 94 14.19 23.52 5.37
C VAL A 94 13.24 24.71 5.58
N GLU A 95 13.78 25.91 5.41
CA GLU A 95 13.00 27.15 5.31
C GLU A 95 12.58 27.35 3.86
N GLU A 96 11.44 28.01 3.65
CA GLU A 96 10.97 28.30 2.29
C GLU A 96 11.87 29.39 1.70
N PRO A 97 12.51 29.18 0.54
CA PRO A 97 13.33 30.23 -0.07
C PRO A 97 12.49 31.46 -0.37
N SER A 98 12.86 32.59 0.21
CA SER A 98 12.50 33.89 -0.35
C SER A 98 13.08 33.99 -1.77
N LEU A 99 12.27 34.46 -2.71
CA LEU A 99 12.66 34.67 -4.11
C LEU A 99 13.96 35.48 -4.22
N LEU A 100 14.97 34.94 -4.91
CA LEU A 100 15.77 35.63 -5.94
C LEU A 100 16.81 34.66 -6.58
N ASN A 101 16.81 34.64 -7.92
CA ASN A 101 17.88 34.37 -8.91
C ASN A 101 18.90 33.22 -8.68
N HIS A 102 18.59 32.09 -9.33
CA HIS A 102 19.31 31.51 -10.51
C HIS A 102 20.45 32.31 -11.17
N THR A 103 21.39 31.74 -11.96
CA THR A 103 22.10 30.42 -12.05
C THR A 103 23.08 30.48 -13.24
N GLU A 104 24.23 29.82 -13.15
CA GLU A 104 25.13 29.41 -14.26
C GLU A 104 26.02 28.24 -13.76
N CYS A 105 26.69 27.37 -14.54
CA CYS A 105 26.56 26.83 -15.91
C CYS A 105 27.41 25.51 -15.95
N SER A 106 27.59 24.69 -17.00
CA SER A 106 27.13 24.65 -18.40
C SER A 106 26.95 23.17 -18.86
N SER A 107 27.44 22.76 -20.05
CA SER A 107 27.32 21.43 -20.68
C SER A 107 28.35 21.26 -21.81
N GLU A 108 28.60 20.03 -22.31
CA GLU A 108 29.04 19.68 -23.69
C GLU A 108 29.24 18.14 -23.84
N ALA A 109 29.13 17.45 -24.99
CA ALA A 109 28.71 17.80 -26.37
C ALA A 109 28.12 16.56 -27.13
N ALA A 110 27.72 16.70 -28.41
CA ALA A 110 27.06 15.68 -29.28
C ALA A 110 28.04 15.05 -30.35
N ASP A 111 27.72 14.38 -31.48
CA ASP A 111 26.52 14.07 -32.32
C ASP A 111 26.93 12.96 -33.37
N LEU A 112 26.21 12.35 -34.34
CA LEU A 112 24.80 12.09 -34.77
C LEU A 112 24.81 10.92 -35.84
N SER A 113 23.64 10.53 -36.38
CA SER A 113 23.38 10.02 -37.77
C SER A 113 23.57 8.52 -38.11
N GLN A 114 22.81 7.85 -39.01
CA GLN A 114 21.54 8.17 -39.73
C GLN A 114 20.84 6.92 -40.36
N ASN A 115 19.48 6.96 -40.45
CA ASN A 115 18.57 6.39 -41.49
C ASN A 115 18.64 4.91 -41.98
N LYS A 116 17.50 4.16 -41.98
CA LYS A 116 16.52 4.00 -43.11
C LYS A 116 15.42 2.92 -42.83
N GLU A 117 14.41 2.79 -43.70
CA GLU A 117 13.13 2.05 -43.48
C GLU A 117 13.03 0.61 -44.06
N LEU A 118 12.06 -0.18 -43.56
CA LEU A 118 10.88 -0.75 -44.28
C LEU A 118 10.57 -2.27 -44.05
N SER A 119 9.27 -2.63 -44.24
CA SER A 119 8.65 -3.97 -44.44
C SER A 119 8.11 -4.75 -43.21
N VAL A 120 7.16 -5.67 -43.43
CA VAL A 120 6.25 -6.26 -42.41
C VAL A 120 5.79 -7.69 -42.76
N LYS A 121 5.53 -8.53 -41.73
CA LYS A 121 4.81 -9.84 -41.70
C LYS A 121 5.66 -11.11 -42.01
N PRO A 122 5.27 -12.30 -41.50
CA PRO A 122 4.79 -12.62 -40.13
C PRO A 122 5.30 -14.00 -39.59
N SER A 123 4.74 -14.43 -38.44
CA SER A 123 4.70 -15.83 -37.89
C SER A 123 5.90 -16.33 -37.06
N VAL A 124 5.75 -17.55 -36.49
CA VAL A 124 6.65 -18.31 -35.58
C VAL A 124 6.67 -17.82 -34.11
N SER A 125 6.62 -18.67 -33.07
CA SER A 125 6.03 -20.03 -32.92
C SER A 125 5.83 -20.41 -31.44
N SER A 126 5.02 -21.44 -31.19
CA SER A 126 4.81 -22.07 -29.87
C SER A 126 6.11 -22.64 -29.27
N CYS A 127 6.78 -21.90 -28.39
CA CYS A 127 7.99 -22.39 -27.69
C CYS A 127 8.27 -21.79 -26.28
N ASP A 128 7.54 -20.76 -25.81
CA ASP A 128 7.94 -19.99 -24.62
C ASP A 128 7.22 -20.35 -23.29
N GLU A 129 6.12 -21.09 -23.33
CA GLU A 129 5.33 -21.41 -22.11
C GLU A 129 6.16 -22.15 -21.04
N TRP A 130 7.04 -23.07 -21.45
CA TRP A 130 7.87 -23.85 -20.53
C TRP A 130 8.95 -23.00 -19.82
N LYS A 131 9.52 -22.00 -20.51
CA LYS A 131 10.49 -21.06 -19.93
C LYS A 131 9.82 -20.11 -18.94
N THR A 132 8.66 -19.57 -19.32
CA THR A 132 7.90 -18.62 -18.48
C THR A 132 7.52 -19.26 -17.15
N SER A 133 7.02 -20.51 -17.17
CA SER A 133 6.68 -21.25 -15.95
C SER A 133 7.90 -21.50 -15.05
N ARG A 134 9.02 -22.01 -15.60
CA ARG A 134 10.22 -22.32 -14.81
C ARG A 134 10.83 -21.07 -14.18
N PHE A 135 11.00 -19.98 -14.93
CA PHE A 135 11.61 -18.75 -14.41
C PHE A 135 10.73 -18.08 -13.35
N LYS A 136 9.40 -18.04 -13.57
CA LYS A 136 8.43 -17.58 -12.58
C LYS A 136 8.49 -18.36 -11.27
N ASN A 137 8.67 -19.69 -11.33
CA ASN A 137 8.79 -20.53 -10.15
C ASN A 137 10.11 -20.30 -9.39
N GLU A 138 11.23 -20.07 -10.08
CA GLU A 138 12.50 -19.73 -9.42
C GLU A 138 12.45 -18.35 -8.74
N ILE A 139 11.83 -17.35 -9.39
CA ILE A 139 11.57 -16.05 -8.75
C ILE A 139 10.77 -16.22 -7.47
N ILE A 140 9.70 -17.02 -7.51
CA ILE A 140 8.91 -17.32 -6.32
C ILE A 140 9.80 -17.98 -5.25
N HIS A 141 10.53 -19.03 -5.59
CA HIS A 141 11.40 -19.76 -4.66
C HIS A 141 12.43 -18.86 -3.95
N GLN A 142 13.15 -18.01 -4.67
CA GLN A 142 14.18 -17.16 -4.09
C GLN A 142 13.59 -16.00 -3.27
N LEU A 143 12.49 -15.39 -3.72
CA LEU A 143 11.76 -14.41 -2.91
C LEU A 143 11.14 -15.04 -1.65
N GLU A 144 10.75 -16.31 -1.69
CA GLU A 144 10.26 -17.07 -0.52
C GLU A 144 11.40 -17.37 0.46
N SER A 145 12.60 -17.72 -0.01
CA SER A 145 13.81 -17.84 0.83
C SER A 145 14.17 -16.52 1.53
N LEU A 146 14.12 -15.38 0.82
CA LEU A 146 14.31 -14.06 1.41
C LEU A 146 13.21 -13.74 2.44
N ARG A 147 11.93 -13.92 2.08
CA ARG A 147 10.76 -13.73 2.95
C ARG A 147 10.95 -14.40 4.29
N ASP A 148 11.31 -15.69 4.30
CA ASP A 148 11.35 -16.48 5.53
C ASP A 148 12.64 -16.26 6.34
N SER A 149 13.73 -15.85 5.68
CA SER A 149 14.91 -15.25 6.37
C SER A 149 14.51 -13.99 7.13
N TYR A 150 13.78 -13.06 6.49
CA TYR A 150 13.29 -11.84 7.14
C TYR A 150 12.25 -12.10 8.23
N LYS A 151 11.37 -13.11 8.10
CA LYS A 151 10.49 -13.54 9.20
C LYS A 151 11.32 -14.05 10.39
N SER A 152 12.31 -14.91 10.15
CA SER A 152 13.19 -15.48 11.19
C SER A 152 13.98 -14.42 11.96
N MET A 153 14.35 -13.32 11.29
CA MET A 153 14.99 -12.14 11.89
C MET A 153 14.02 -11.13 12.54
N ASN A 154 12.73 -11.47 12.71
CA ASN A 154 11.69 -10.56 13.23
C ASN A 154 11.43 -9.30 12.36
N GLU A 155 11.95 -9.26 11.13
CA GLU A 155 11.85 -8.11 10.22
C GLU A 155 10.56 -8.16 9.37
N SER A 156 9.43 -8.23 10.07
CA SER A 156 8.10 -8.45 9.49
C SER A 156 7.70 -7.47 8.38
N TRP A 157 8.19 -6.22 8.41
CA TRP A 157 7.98 -5.24 7.33
C TRP A 157 8.70 -5.59 6.03
N ARG A 158 9.90 -6.18 6.09
CA ARG A 158 10.61 -6.65 4.89
C ARG A 158 9.98 -7.92 4.37
N ALA A 159 9.68 -8.88 5.25
CA ALA A 159 8.93 -10.09 4.89
C ALA A 159 7.59 -9.76 4.18
N LEU A 160 6.83 -8.78 4.69
CA LEU A 160 5.59 -8.27 4.08
C LEU A 160 5.77 -7.68 2.67
N ALA A 161 6.95 -7.15 2.34
CA ALA A 161 7.24 -6.67 0.99
C ALA A 161 7.45 -7.86 0.03
N TYR A 162 8.16 -8.90 0.46
CA TYR A 162 8.29 -10.14 -0.31
C TYR A 162 6.95 -10.88 -0.44
N ASP A 163 6.15 -11.01 0.62
CA ASP A 163 4.77 -11.57 0.57
C ASP A 163 3.97 -10.96 -0.60
N LYS A 164 4.01 -9.63 -0.74
CA LYS A 164 3.31 -8.90 -1.82
C LYS A 164 3.92 -9.18 -3.19
N ALA A 165 5.24 -9.13 -3.31
CA ALA A 165 5.93 -9.41 -4.57
C ALA A 165 5.60 -10.83 -5.07
N ILE A 166 5.74 -11.85 -4.21
CA ILE A 166 5.36 -13.23 -4.50
C ILE A 166 3.90 -13.33 -4.93
N SER A 167 2.99 -12.64 -4.24
CA SER A 167 1.55 -12.63 -4.58
C SER A 167 1.29 -12.08 -5.98
N SER A 168 1.98 -11.01 -6.37
CA SER A 168 1.85 -10.37 -7.68
C SER A 168 2.54 -11.13 -8.79
N ILE A 169 3.71 -11.74 -8.53
CA ILE A 169 4.37 -12.67 -9.48
C ILE A 169 3.49 -13.90 -9.72
N LYS A 170 2.90 -14.49 -8.67
CA LYS A 170 1.96 -15.63 -8.80
C LYS A 170 0.74 -15.25 -9.68
N GLN A 171 0.19 -14.04 -9.51
CA GLN A 171 -0.94 -13.53 -10.32
C GLN A 171 -0.57 -13.04 -11.73
N CYS A 172 0.70 -12.70 -11.99
CA CYS A 172 1.14 -12.25 -13.32
C CYS A 172 0.97 -13.36 -14.35
N LYS A 173 0.26 -13.07 -15.45
CA LYS A 173 -0.02 -14.02 -16.54
C LYS A 173 0.97 -13.87 -17.71
N GLU A 174 1.48 -12.68 -17.91
CA GLU A 174 2.40 -12.36 -19.01
C GLU A 174 3.83 -12.75 -18.64
N PRO A 175 4.69 -13.10 -19.62
CA PRO A 175 6.10 -13.36 -19.36
C PRO A 175 6.80 -12.11 -18.82
N ILE A 176 7.63 -12.30 -17.80
CA ILE A 176 8.47 -11.23 -17.24
C ILE A 176 9.63 -10.98 -18.21
N THR A 177 9.56 -9.87 -18.95
CA THR A 177 10.53 -9.50 -20.00
C THR A 177 11.38 -8.28 -19.69
N SER A 178 11.05 -7.48 -18.67
CA SER A 178 11.85 -6.32 -18.25
C SER A 178 11.75 -6.00 -16.75
N LYS A 179 12.75 -5.26 -16.26
CA LYS A 179 12.88 -4.72 -14.89
C LYS A 179 11.87 -3.60 -14.63
N GLU A 180 11.43 -2.96 -15.70
CA GLU A 180 10.49 -1.85 -15.76
C GLU A 180 9.08 -2.40 -15.56
N MET A 181 8.68 -3.44 -16.32
CA MET A 181 7.43 -4.20 -16.11
C MET A 181 7.32 -4.69 -14.66
N LEU A 182 8.41 -5.27 -14.11
CA LEU A 182 8.46 -5.68 -12.71
C LEU A 182 8.24 -4.53 -11.72
N SER A 183 8.64 -3.30 -12.07
CA SER A 183 8.45 -2.11 -11.23
C SER A 183 7.04 -1.52 -11.30
N GLU A 184 6.26 -1.87 -12.33
CA GLU A 184 4.85 -1.49 -12.47
C GLU A 184 3.89 -2.45 -11.75
N LEU A 185 4.30 -3.71 -11.54
CA LEU A 185 3.48 -4.72 -10.86
C LEU A 185 3.15 -4.30 -9.41
N PRO A 186 1.87 -4.39 -8.99
CA PRO A 186 1.42 -3.83 -7.73
C PRO A 186 2.11 -4.48 -6.53
N GLY A 187 2.75 -3.67 -5.69
CA GLY A 187 3.44 -4.14 -4.49
C GLY A 187 4.87 -4.63 -4.71
N ILE A 188 5.33 -4.69 -5.96
CA ILE A 188 6.76 -4.67 -6.29
C ILE A 188 7.18 -3.19 -6.38
N GLY A 189 8.47 -2.92 -6.21
CA GLY A 189 9.05 -1.58 -6.42
C GLY A 189 10.52 -1.72 -6.77
N LYS A 190 11.15 -0.62 -7.23
CA LYS A 190 12.49 -0.62 -7.87
C LYS A 190 13.54 -1.52 -7.19
N LYS A 191 13.60 -1.56 -5.85
CA LYS A 191 14.54 -2.43 -5.10
C LYS A 191 14.24 -3.93 -5.18
N ILE A 192 12.98 -4.35 -5.29
CA ILE A 192 12.60 -5.77 -5.46
C ILE A 192 12.66 -6.14 -6.95
N ALA A 193 12.21 -5.26 -7.85
CA ALA A 193 12.35 -5.45 -9.30
C ALA A 193 13.82 -5.66 -9.68
N ALA A 194 14.74 -4.87 -9.12
CA ALA A 194 16.17 -5.07 -9.30
C ALA A 194 16.66 -6.46 -8.86
N LYS A 195 16.15 -7.02 -7.75
CA LYS A 195 16.52 -8.38 -7.30
C LYS A 195 15.92 -9.50 -8.16
N ILE A 196 14.74 -9.27 -8.72
CA ILE A 196 14.15 -10.22 -9.67
C ILE A 196 14.91 -10.19 -11.00
N TRP A 197 15.54 -9.06 -11.32
CA TRP A 197 16.39 -8.89 -12.51
C TRP A 197 17.83 -9.40 -12.31
N GLU A 198 18.41 -9.22 -11.12
CA GLU A 198 19.63 -9.88 -10.62
C GLU A 198 19.55 -11.41 -10.87
N LEU A 199 18.42 -12.03 -10.50
CA LEU A 199 18.10 -13.44 -10.80
C LEU A 199 17.92 -13.75 -12.30
N HIS A 200 17.59 -12.77 -13.15
CA HIS A 200 17.51 -12.95 -14.60
C HIS A 200 18.91 -12.97 -15.25
N GLU A 201 19.79 -12.10 -14.77
CA GLU A 201 21.12 -11.85 -15.35
C GLU A 201 22.20 -12.81 -14.80
N GLU A 202 22.15 -13.11 -13.49
CA GLU A 202 23.20 -13.87 -12.78
C GLU A 202 22.74 -15.29 -12.36
N GLY A 203 21.43 -15.56 -12.34
CA GLY A 203 20.85 -16.87 -12.01
C GLY A 203 20.65 -17.14 -10.49
N GLU A 204 21.14 -16.27 -9.62
CA GLU A 204 20.80 -16.22 -8.20
C GLU A 204 20.61 -14.77 -7.75
N ILE A 205 19.95 -14.55 -6.62
CA ILE A 205 19.97 -13.27 -5.90
C ILE A 205 21.12 -13.33 -4.87
N GLU A 206 22.13 -12.47 -4.97
CA GLU A 206 23.28 -12.35 -4.03
C GLU A 206 22.83 -12.38 -2.56
N LYS A 207 21.71 -11.71 -2.27
CA LYS A 207 21.15 -11.62 -0.92
C LYS A 207 20.59 -12.94 -0.38
N VAL A 208 20.27 -13.90 -1.25
CA VAL A 208 19.95 -15.30 -0.87
C VAL A 208 21.24 -16.00 -0.47
N SER A 209 22.33 -15.86 -1.23
CA SER A 209 23.65 -16.43 -0.96
C SER A 209 24.28 -15.87 0.33
N GLU A 210 24.14 -14.56 0.57
CA GLU A 210 24.53 -13.91 1.82
C GLU A 210 23.72 -14.48 3.01
N PHE A 211 22.42 -14.70 2.82
CA PHE A 211 21.56 -15.28 3.87
C PHE A 211 21.77 -16.80 4.04
N ALA A 212 22.27 -17.50 3.02
CA ALA A 212 22.69 -18.90 3.09
C ALA A 212 23.98 -19.04 3.91
N SER A 213 24.97 -18.17 3.67
CA SER A 213 26.28 -18.18 4.34
C SER A 213 26.29 -17.56 5.75
N ASN A 214 25.29 -16.75 6.11
CA ASN A 214 25.24 -16.08 7.42
C ASN A 214 24.79 -17.03 8.57
N GLU A 215 25.74 -17.42 9.43
CA GLU A 215 25.53 -18.24 10.63
C GLU A 215 24.30 -17.83 11.46
N LYS A 216 24.15 -16.53 11.78
CA LYS A 216 23.02 -16.04 12.59
C LYS A 216 21.69 -16.31 11.89
N ILE A 217 21.61 -16.10 10.58
CA ILE A 217 20.37 -16.32 9.83
C ILE A 217 20.03 -17.82 9.75
N GLN A 218 21.03 -18.68 9.58
CA GLN A 218 20.82 -20.13 9.59
C GLN A 218 20.36 -20.65 10.95
N VAL A 219 20.99 -20.23 12.05
CA VAL A 219 20.58 -20.64 13.40
C VAL A 219 19.21 -20.05 13.78
N LEU A 220 18.91 -18.81 13.37
CA LEU A 220 17.56 -18.26 13.54
C LEU A 220 16.51 -19.06 12.73
N LYS A 221 16.80 -19.46 11.48
CA LYS A 221 15.90 -20.34 10.71
C LYS A 221 15.71 -21.69 11.43
N LEU A 222 16.79 -22.31 11.90
CA LEU A 222 16.76 -23.58 12.64
C LEU A 222 15.85 -23.48 13.87
N PHE A 223 16.04 -22.47 14.72
CA PHE A 223 15.22 -22.29 15.91
C PHE A 223 13.75 -21.95 15.58
N ASN A 224 13.49 -21.03 14.63
CA ASN A 224 12.12 -20.68 14.23
C ASN A 224 11.35 -21.80 13.50
N SER A 225 12.03 -22.86 13.05
CA SER A 225 11.39 -24.04 12.46
C SER A 225 10.78 -25.00 13.49
N VAL A 226 11.06 -24.80 14.77
CA VAL A 226 10.47 -25.56 15.89
C VAL A 226 9.11 -24.95 16.26
N TRP A 227 8.07 -25.77 16.37
CA TRP A 227 6.74 -25.26 16.74
C TRP A 227 6.77 -24.55 18.11
N GLY A 228 6.11 -23.39 18.19
CA GLY A 228 6.06 -22.53 19.38
C GLY A 228 7.22 -21.52 19.48
N VAL A 229 8.33 -21.73 18.76
CA VAL A 229 9.52 -20.87 18.82
C VAL A 229 9.38 -19.70 17.85
N GLY A 230 9.03 -18.52 18.39
CA GLY A 230 8.98 -17.29 17.60
C GLY A 230 10.34 -16.56 17.50
N PRO A 231 10.49 -15.57 16.59
CA PRO A 231 11.78 -14.91 16.31
C PRO A 231 12.49 -14.29 17.52
N ARG A 232 11.73 -13.86 18.54
CA ARG A 232 12.29 -13.32 19.79
C ARG A 232 12.89 -14.41 20.69
N THR A 233 12.31 -15.60 20.68
CA THR A 233 12.82 -16.78 21.40
C THR A 233 14.08 -17.30 20.71
N ALA A 234 14.04 -17.42 19.37
CA ALA A 234 15.20 -17.75 18.56
C ALA A 234 16.38 -16.77 18.76
N GLU A 235 16.12 -15.45 18.73
CA GLU A 235 17.18 -14.46 18.98
C GLU A 235 17.70 -14.47 20.42
N LYS A 236 16.83 -14.70 21.41
CA LYS A 236 17.25 -14.90 22.80
C LYS A 236 18.22 -16.10 22.92
N TRP A 237 17.88 -17.25 22.33
CA TRP A 237 18.73 -18.44 22.36
C TRP A 237 20.06 -18.24 21.61
N TYR A 238 20.04 -17.57 20.46
CA TYR A 238 21.26 -17.20 19.73
C TYR A 238 22.20 -16.32 20.57
N LEU A 239 21.64 -15.33 21.28
CA LEU A 239 22.37 -14.44 22.19
C LEU A 239 22.86 -15.14 23.47
N GLN A 240 22.28 -16.28 23.84
CA GLN A 240 22.78 -17.17 24.90
C GLN A 240 23.92 -18.10 24.42
N GLY A 241 24.37 -17.97 23.16
CA GLY A 241 25.44 -18.78 22.59
C GLY A 241 24.99 -20.13 21.99
N LEU A 242 23.69 -20.44 22.06
CA LEU A 242 23.14 -21.71 21.56
C LEU A 242 23.15 -21.72 20.02
N ARG A 243 23.43 -22.87 19.40
CA ARG A 243 23.54 -23.01 17.92
C ARG A 243 22.77 -24.18 17.35
N THR A 244 22.69 -25.27 18.07
CA THR A 244 22.04 -26.53 17.66
C THR A 244 20.73 -26.75 18.42
N ILE A 245 19.92 -27.70 17.95
CA ILE A 245 18.68 -28.12 18.63
C ILE A 245 19.02 -28.74 20.00
N GLU A 246 20.12 -29.49 20.05
CA GLU A 246 20.67 -30.19 21.20
C GLU A 246 21.17 -29.21 22.26
N ASP A 247 21.76 -28.08 21.86
CA ASP A 247 22.14 -27.00 22.79
C ASP A 247 20.91 -26.45 23.51
N VAL A 248 19.81 -26.21 22.79
CA VAL A 248 18.57 -25.68 23.36
C VAL A 248 17.96 -26.71 24.32
N GLN A 249 17.83 -27.96 23.90
CA GLN A 249 17.28 -29.04 24.74
C GLN A 249 18.08 -29.29 26.03
N ARG A 250 19.40 -29.04 26.04
CA ARG A 250 20.27 -29.21 27.22
C ARG A 250 20.33 -27.98 28.12
N ASN A 251 20.27 -26.78 27.56
CA ASN A 251 20.57 -25.53 28.29
C ASN A 251 19.34 -24.64 28.55
N VAL A 252 18.15 -25.00 28.05
CA VAL A 252 16.92 -24.22 28.22
C VAL A 252 15.86 -25.07 28.91
N ALA A 253 15.28 -24.53 29.99
CA ALA A 253 14.03 -25.06 30.55
C ALA A 253 12.87 -24.74 29.58
N LEU A 254 12.51 -25.73 28.77
CA LEU A 254 11.43 -25.64 27.78
C LEU A 254 10.06 -25.89 28.44
N THR A 255 9.01 -25.33 27.84
CA THR A 255 7.63 -25.72 28.15
C THR A 255 7.31 -27.09 27.56
N GLY A 256 6.30 -27.78 28.11
CA GLY A 256 5.83 -29.07 27.56
C GLY A 256 5.37 -28.95 26.09
N GLN A 257 4.82 -27.80 25.70
CA GLN A 257 4.38 -27.53 24.33
C GLN A 257 5.58 -27.32 23.37
N GLU A 258 6.64 -26.62 23.81
CA GLU A 258 7.90 -26.54 23.06
C GLU A 258 8.57 -27.91 22.92
N HIS A 259 8.60 -28.74 23.98
CA HIS A 259 9.14 -30.10 23.91
C HIS A 259 8.47 -30.95 22.81
N ILE A 260 7.15 -30.83 22.61
CA ILE A 260 6.43 -31.49 21.52
C ILE A 260 6.84 -30.92 20.15
N GLY A 261 7.02 -29.59 20.06
CA GLY A 261 7.52 -28.91 18.87
C GLY A 261 8.94 -29.35 18.45
N PHE A 262 9.79 -29.72 19.42
CA PHE A 262 11.08 -30.35 19.17
C PHE A 262 10.95 -31.84 18.79
N LYS A 263 10.14 -32.60 19.55
CA LYS A 263 9.91 -34.06 19.39
C LYS A 263 9.53 -34.45 17.96
N TYR A 264 8.71 -33.62 17.31
CA TYR A 264 8.15 -33.88 15.97
C TYR A 264 8.61 -32.89 14.90
N ARG A 265 9.74 -32.18 15.12
CA ARG A 265 10.21 -31.12 14.22
C ARG A 265 10.24 -31.56 12.75
N GLU A 266 10.91 -32.68 12.45
CA GLU A 266 11.08 -33.13 11.07
C GLU A 266 9.74 -33.55 10.43
N GLU A 267 8.89 -34.28 11.18
CA GLU A 267 7.59 -34.78 10.69
C GLU A 267 6.58 -33.65 10.42
N ILE A 268 6.63 -32.58 11.22
CA ILE A 268 5.80 -31.38 11.08
C ILE A 268 6.28 -30.46 9.95
N LEU A 269 7.58 -30.51 9.60
CA LEU A 269 8.12 -29.77 8.45
C LEU A 269 7.80 -30.44 7.10
N LEU A 270 7.53 -31.75 7.10
CA LEU A 270 7.04 -32.47 5.92
C LEU A 270 5.60 -32.04 5.57
N LYS A 271 5.36 -31.79 4.29
CA LYS A 271 4.02 -31.54 3.76
C LYS A 271 3.07 -32.72 3.97
N ILE A 272 1.78 -32.41 4.02
CA ILE A 272 0.67 -33.36 4.11
C ILE A 272 -0.04 -33.40 2.76
N PRO A 273 0.07 -34.48 1.97
CA PRO A 273 -0.65 -34.64 0.72
C PRO A 273 -2.17 -34.59 0.93
N ARG A 274 -2.88 -34.05 -0.05
CA ARG A 274 -4.33 -33.84 0.00
C ARG A 274 -5.16 -35.05 0.49
N PRO A 275 -4.90 -36.31 0.07
CA PRO A 275 -5.66 -37.47 0.59
C PRO A 275 -5.42 -37.77 2.08
N GLU A 276 -4.21 -37.52 2.60
CA GLU A 276 -3.88 -37.70 4.02
C GLU A 276 -4.62 -36.64 4.87
N VAL A 277 -4.76 -35.41 4.36
CA VAL A 277 -5.61 -34.37 4.97
C VAL A 277 -7.07 -34.80 5.04
N GLU A 278 -7.59 -35.42 3.98
CA GLU A 278 -8.98 -35.90 3.91
C GLU A 278 -9.23 -37.05 4.90
N GLU A 279 -8.31 -38.00 5.09
CA GLU A 279 -8.43 -39.08 6.08
C GLU A 279 -8.31 -38.57 7.54
N ILE A 280 -7.37 -37.65 7.81
CA ILE A 280 -7.25 -36.97 9.12
C ILE A 280 -8.54 -36.21 9.45
N ALA A 281 -9.03 -35.40 8.51
CA ALA A 281 -10.24 -34.60 8.73
C ALA A 281 -11.48 -35.47 8.89
N LYS A 282 -11.65 -36.51 8.06
CA LYS A 282 -12.74 -37.48 8.19
C LYS A 282 -12.76 -38.11 9.57
N THR A 283 -11.61 -38.48 10.13
CA THR A 283 -11.52 -39.07 11.47
C THR A 283 -12.11 -38.15 12.56
N VAL A 284 -11.90 -36.83 12.45
CA VAL A 284 -12.50 -35.83 13.37
C VAL A 284 -13.98 -35.59 13.07
N ILE A 285 -14.37 -35.55 11.80
CA ILE A 285 -15.76 -35.31 11.37
C ILE A 285 -16.66 -36.48 11.77
N ASP A 286 -16.22 -37.73 11.56
CA ASP A 286 -16.91 -38.94 12.00
C ASP A 286 -17.01 -39.00 13.54
N ALA A 287 -16.04 -38.45 14.28
CA ALA A 287 -16.13 -38.30 15.73
C ALA A 287 -17.15 -37.22 16.14
N ALA A 288 -17.23 -36.10 15.41
CA ALA A 288 -18.22 -35.05 15.66
C ALA A 288 -19.65 -35.54 15.42
N TYR A 289 -19.89 -36.26 14.32
CA TYR A 289 -21.21 -36.80 13.98
C TYR A 289 -21.67 -37.93 14.93
N LYS A 290 -20.74 -38.66 15.57
CA LYS A 290 -21.07 -39.58 16.68
C LYS A 290 -21.53 -38.87 17.95
N ILE A 291 -21.10 -37.62 18.17
CA ILE A 291 -21.57 -36.79 19.29
C ILE A 291 -22.91 -36.14 18.92
N ASN A 292 -23.03 -35.55 17.72
CA ASN A 292 -24.27 -35.02 17.16
C ASN A 292 -24.14 -34.87 15.63
N ASN A 293 -25.01 -35.52 14.86
CA ASN A 293 -24.99 -35.50 13.40
C ASN A 293 -25.42 -34.17 12.75
N ASN A 294 -25.82 -33.16 13.54
CA ASN A 294 -26.21 -31.83 13.06
C ASN A 294 -25.08 -30.78 13.17
N PHE A 295 -23.86 -31.19 13.53
CA PHE A 295 -22.68 -30.31 13.36
C PHE A 295 -22.46 -29.99 11.88
N VAL A 296 -21.89 -28.82 11.62
CA VAL A 296 -21.36 -28.41 10.31
C VAL A 296 -19.86 -28.30 10.46
N CYS A 297 -19.13 -29.08 9.66
CA CYS A 297 -17.68 -29.23 9.76
C CYS A 297 -17.02 -28.98 8.39
N ASP A 298 -16.10 -28.02 8.33
CA ASP A 298 -15.39 -27.63 7.10
C ASP A 298 -13.88 -27.76 7.29
N ILE A 299 -13.23 -28.46 6.35
CA ILE A 299 -11.77 -28.43 6.21
C ILE A 299 -11.39 -27.05 5.65
N CYS A 300 -10.51 -26.33 6.33
CA CYS A 300 -10.12 -24.96 6.01
C CYS A 300 -8.69 -24.90 5.41
N GLY A 301 -7.89 -23.90 5.80
CA GLY A 301 -6.45 -23.87 5.57
C GLY A 301 -6.03 -23.84 4.11
N SER A 302 -4.92 -24.53 3.83
CA SER A 302 -4.39 -24.74 2.48
C SER A 302 -5.32 -25.60 1.62
N TYR A 303 -5.86 -26.68 2.21
CA TYR A 303 -6.78 -27.61 1.56
C TYR A 303 -7.95 -26.91 0.86
N ARG A 304 -8.60 -25.96 1.56
CA ARG A 304 -9.78 -25.22 1.07
C ARG A 304 -9.47 -24.22 -0.05
N ARG A 305 -8.20 -23.89 -0.29
CA ARG A 305 -7.76 -23.08 -1.43
C ARG A 305 -7.40 -23.89 -2.67
N GLY A 306 -7.47 -25.23 -2.60
CA GLY A 306 -7.09 -26.12 -3.71
C GLY A 306 -5.59 -26.43 -3.78
N GLU A 307 -4.85 -26.27 -2.68
CA GLU A 307 -3.45 -26.70 -2.61
C GLU A 307 -3.40 -28.25 -2.55
N GLU A 308 -2.44 -28.86 -3.25
CA GLU A 308 -2.21 -30.32 -3.23
C GLU A 308 -1.47 -30.79 -1.95
N GLU A 309 -0.72 -29.87 -1.33
CA GLU A 309 0.14 -30.15 -0.17
C GLU A 309 -0.04 -29.11 0.95
N CYS A 310 -0.61 -29.57 2.06
CA CYS A 310 -0.91 -28.75 3.23
C CYS A 310 0.26 -28.72 4.23
N GLY A 311 0.29 -27.70 5.10
CA GLY A 311 1.21 -27.66 6.24
C GLY A 311 0.61 -28.28 7.51
N ASP A 312 -0.69 -28.06 7.70
CA ASP A 312 -1.49 -28.57 8.82
C ASP A 312 -2.95 -28.72 8.42
N VAL A 313 -3.72 -29.43 9.25
CA VAL A 313 -5.15 -29.71 9.01
C VAL A 313 -6.02 -28.79 9.88
N ASP A 314 -6.53 -27.72 9.28
CA ASP A 314 -7.52 -26.82 9.89
C ASP A 314 -8.94 -27.39 9.76
N ILE A 315 -9.67 -27.54 10.88
CA ILE A 315 -11.07 -27.98 10.91
C ILE A 315 -11.93 -26.95 11.66
N LEU A 316 -12.87 -26.33 10.94
CA LEU A 316 -13.86 -25.42 11.50
C LEU A 316 -15.17 -26.16 11.77
N ILE A 317 -15.73 -25.97 12.97
CA ILE A 317 -16.97 -26.60 13.42
C ILE A 317 -17.97 -25.51 13.86
N THR A 318 -19.23 -25.68 13.51
CA THR A 318 -20.36 -24.93 14.09
C THR A 318 -21.59 -25.81 14.24
N HIS A 319 -22.62 -25.32 14.92
CA HIS A 319 -23.89 -26.04 15.07
C HIS A 319 -25.08 -25.08 15.02
N PRO A 320 -26.11 -25.34 14.20
CA PRO A 320 -27.13 -24.35 13.81
C PRO A 320 -28.02 -23.84 14.97
N ASP A 321 -28.13 -24.59 16.07
CA ASP A 321 -28.86 -24.18 17.29
C ASP A 321 -28.22 -22.99 18.03
N GLY A 322 -26.94 -22.68 17.77
CA GLY A 322 -26.19 -21.66 18.49
C GLY A 322 -25.86 -22.01 19.95
N LYS A 323 -25.88 -23.29 20.34
CA LYS A 323 -25.57 -23.79 21.69
C LYS A 323 -24.67 -25.03 21.67
N SER A 324 -24.96 -26.04 20.87
CA SER A 324 -24.23 -27.32 20.89
C SER A 324 -22.80 -27.24 20.35
N TYR A 325 -22.39 -26.10 19.78
CA TYR A 325 -20.99 -25.80 19.48
C TYR A 325 -20.14 -25.51 20.74
N LEU A 326 -20.77 -25.24 21.89
CA LEU A 326 -20.07 -25.11 23.16
C LEU A 326 -19.54 -26.49 23.59
N ASN A 327 -18.34 -26.54 24.16
CA ASN A 327 -17.69 -27.76 24.67
C ASN A 327 -17.34 -28.86 23.63
N ILE A 328 -17.81 -28.78 22.37
CA ILE A 328 -17.53 -29.83 21.36
C ILE A 328 -16.04 -30.09 21.14
N VAL A 329 -15.19 -29.05 21.21
CA VAL A 329 -13.73 -29.21 21.04
C VAL A 329 -13.14 -30.05 22.17
N TYR A 330 -13.59 -29.86 23.40
CA TYR A 330 -13.16 -30.66 24.55
C TYR A 330 -13.62 -32.12 24.42
N GLN A 331 -14.89 -32.34 24.07
CA GLN A 331 -15.44 -33.69 23.85
C GLN A 331 -14.71 -34.44 22.73
N LEU A 332 -14.46 -33.78 21.58
CA LEU A 332 -13.68 -34.33 20.48
C LEU A 332 -12.26 -34.68 20.91
N VAL A 333 -11.56 -33.76 21.56
CA VAL A 333 -10.16 -33.97 21.96
C VAL A 333 -10.02 -35.07 23.01
N THR A 334 -11.00 -35.26 23.90
CA THR A 334 -11.04 -36.43 24.79
C THR A 334 -11.19 -37.72 23.97
N VAL A 335 -12.25 -37.87 23.17
CA VAL A 335 -12.52 -39.10 22.40
C VAL A 335 -11.40 -39.44 21.42
N LEU A 336 -10.77 -38.43 20.82
CA LEU A 336 -9.68 -38.60 19.86
C LEU A 336 -8.31 -38.86 20.53
N LYS A 337 -8.14 -38.51 21.81
CA LYS A 337 -6.99 -38.95 22.62
C LYS A 337 -7.19 -40.38 23.11
N ASP A 338 -8.39 -40.71 23.59
CA ASP A 338 -8.71 -42.04 24.10
C ASP A 338 -8.61 -43.13 23.01
N SER A 339 -8.89 -42.76 21.74
CA SER A 339 -8.64 -43.63 20.58
C SER A 339 -7.16 -43.72 20.16
N GLY A 340 -6.29 -42.87 20.72
CA GLY A 340 -4.88 -42.73 20.35
C GLY A 340 -4.67 -42.17 18.94
N PHE A 341 -5.55 -41.28 18.46
CA PHE A 341 -5.37 -40.54 17.21
C PHE A 341 -4.70 -39.18 17.44
N LEU A 342 -5.07 -38.47 18.50
CA LEU A 342 -4.34 -37.31 19.00
C LEU A 342 -3.24 -37.78 19.95
N THR A 343 -1.98 -37.71 19.53
CA THR A 343 -0.83 -38.19 20.32
C THR A 343 -0.41 -37.17 21.37
N ASP A 344 -0.37 -35.89 21.00
CA ASP A 344 0.14 -34.79 21.83
C ASP A 344 -0.67 -33.49 21.63
N SER A 345 -0.60 -32.59 22.61
CA SER A 345 -1.35 -31.33 22.64
C SER A 345 -0.44 -30.11 22.68
N LEU A 346 -0.65 -29.19 21.74
CA LEU A 346 0.07 -27.93 21.61
C LEU A 346 -0.68 -26.76 22.27
N THR A 347 -1.86 -27.04 22.85
CA THR A 347 -2.63 -26.15 23.72
C THR A 347 -3.27 -26.95 24.85
N ASP A 348 -3.31 -26.36 26.04
CA ASP A 348 -4.15 -26.84 27.14
C ASP A 348 -5.63 -26.67 26.79
N ILE A 349 -6.47 -27.62 27.21
CA ILE A 349 -7.89 -27.65 26.87
C ILE A 349 -8.78 -27.76 28.10
N ASN A 350 -9.91 -27.05 28.08
CA ASN A 350 -10.95 -27.11 29.10
C ASN A 350 -12.34 -27.06 28.45
N TRP A 351 -13.39 -27.23 29.25
CA TRP A 351 -14.79 -27.27 28.82
C TRP A 351 -15.24 -26.06 27.96
N ASN A 352 -14.62 -24.89 28.14
CA ASN A 352 -14.94 -23.66 27.40
C ASN A 352 -13.99 -23.37 26.22
N SER A 353 -13.06 -24.27 25.90
CA SER A 353 -12.13 -24.10 24.77
C SER A 353 -12.87 -24.12 23.43
N SER A 354 -12.80 -23.00 22.69
CA SER A 354 -13.28 -22.88 21.31
C SER A 354 -12.21 -23.16 20.26
N LYS A 355 -10.96 -23.39 20.66
CA LYS A 355 -9.86 -23.83 19.81
C LYS A 355 -9.00 -24.87 20.53
N TYR A 356 -8.52 -25.84 19.76
CA TYR A 356 -7.45 -26.77 20.10
C TYR A 356 -6.37 -26.71 19.00
N MET A 357 -5.10 -26.83 19.41
CA MET A 357 -3.97 -27.10 18.55
C MET A 357 -3.27 -28.37 19.06
N GLY A 358 -2.91 -29.27 18.17
CA GLY A 358 -2.26 -30.52 18.56
C GLY A 358 -1.53 -31.22 17.43
N VAL A 359 -1.17 -32.47 17.74
CA VAL A 359 -0.54 -33.44 16.86
C VAL A 359 -1.45 -34.66 16.77
N CYS A 360 -1.63 -35.18 15.56
CA CYS A 360 -2.35 -36.41 15.27
C CYS A 360 -1.49 -37.39 14.48
N GLN A 361 -1.85 -38.67 14.52
CA GLN A 361 -1.21 -39.73 13.74
C GLN A 361 -2.28 -40.66 13.19
N LEU A 362 -2.25 -40.93 11.89
CA LEU A 362 -3.05 -42.00 11.30
C LEU A 362 -2.37 -43.35 11.56
N LYS A 363 -3.15 -44.32 12.05
CA LYS A 363 -2.70 -45.71 12.24
C LYS A 363 -2.71 -46.52 10.93
N SER A 364 -3.36 -45.95 9.91
CA SER A 364 -3.34 -46.36 8.50
C SER A 364 -2.45 -45.41 7.72
N GLY A 365 -1.50 -45.94 6.92
CA GLY A 365 -0.68 -45.13 6.01
C GLY A 365 0.68 -44.72 6.57
N SER A 366 0.96 -43.42 6.55
CA SER A 366 2.32 -42.84 6.72
C SER A 366 2.97 -43.10 8.09
N ASN A 367 2.15 -43.31 9.12
CA ASN A 367 2.54 -43.24 10.54
C ASN A 367 3.23 -41.91 10.94
N LEU A 368 3.11 -40.85 10.14
CA LEU A 368 3.70 -39.54 10.44
C LEU A 368 2.82 -38.72 11.39
N HIS A 369 3.48 -37.95 12.25
CA HIS A 369 2.86 -37.02 13.19
C HIS A 369 2.51 -35.70 12.49
N ARG A 370 1.21 -35.47 12.27
CA ARG A 370 0.69 -34.33 11.52
C ARG A 370 0.07 -33.29 12.45
N ARG A 371 0.31 -32.02 12.16
CA ARG A 371 -0.29 -30.87 12.85
C ARG A 371 -1.79 -30.77 12.55
N ILE A 372 -2.60 -30.54 13.59
CA ILE A 372 -4.05 -30.37 13.48
C ILE A 372 -4.56 -29.23 14.37
N ASP A 373 -5.50 -28.45 13.84
CA ASP A 373 -6.23 -27.39 14.54
C ASP A 373 -7.74 -27.64 14.45
N ILE A 374 -8.42 -27.67 15.60
CA ILE A 374 -9.88 -27.85 15.69
C ILE A 374 -10.47 -26.61 16.32
N ILE A 375 -11.39 -25.93 15.63
CA ILE A 375 -11.95 -24.63 16.03
C ILE A 375 -13.47 -24.69 15.97
N ALA A 376 -14.14 -24.40 17.09
CA ALA A 376 -15.60 -24.32 17.16
C ALA A 376 -16.10 -22.88 17.37
N VAL A 377 -17.09 -22.46 16.58
CA VAL A 377 -17.64 -21.09 16.62
C VAL A 377 -19.17 -21.09 16.61
N PRO A 378 -19.83 -20.05 17.17
CA PRO A 378 -21.28 -19.89 16.99
C PRO A 378 -21.62 -19.61 15.51
N PRO A 379 -22.82 -19.96 15.03
CA PRO A 379 -23.24 -19.72 13.64
C PRO A 379 -23.14 -18.25 13.18
N ALA A 380 -23.28 -17.31 14.12
CA ALA A 380 -23.12 -15.87 13.85
C ALA A 380 -21.66 -15.43 13.58
N GLU A 381 -20.68 -16.33 13.74
CA GLU A 381 -19.24 -16.12 13.48
C GLU A 381 -18.69 -17.06 12.41
N TYR A 382 -19.40 -18.16 12.11
CA TYR A 382 -18.99 -19.18 11.13
C TYR A 382 -18.52 -18.58 9.80
N ALA A 383 -19.27 -17.69 9.16
CA ALA A 383 -18.86 -17.10 7.87
C ALA A 383 -17.57 -16.28 7.95
N THR A 384 -17.29 -15.60 9.08
CA THR A 384 -16.05 -14.82 9.26
C THR A 384 -14.89 -15.66 9.78
N ALA A 385 -15.16 -16.74 10.50
CA ALA A 385 -14.18 -17.75 10.87
C ALA A 385 -13.73 -18.53 9.63
N LEU A 386 -14.65 -18.95 8.77
CA LEU A 386 -14.38 -19.61 7.49
C LEU A 386 -13.52 -18.74 6.57
N LEU A 387 -13.83 -17.44 6.47
CA LEU A 387 -13.00 -16.46 5.74
C LEU A 387 -11.58 -16.34 6.34
N TYR A 388 -11.47 -16.30 7.66
CA TYR A 388 -10.17 -16.20 8.36
C TYR A 388 -9.32 -17.47 8.15
N LEU A 389 -9.91 -18.65 8.33
CA LEU A 389 -9.22 -19.94 8.26
C LEU A 389 -8.97 -20.43 6.83
N THR A 390 -9.75 -20.00 5.83
CA THR A 390 -9.41 -20.26 4.41
C THR A 390 -8.09 -19.59 4.02
N GLY A 391 -7.80 -18.40 4.59
CA GLY A 391 -6.61 -17.65 4.25
C GLY A 391 -6.58 -17.19 2.78
N SER A 392 -5.42 -16.94 2.18
CA SER A 392 -4.10 -16.91 2.85
C SER A 392 -4.01 -15.78 3.88
N ALA A 393 -2.95 -15.75 4.69
CA ALA A 393 -2.77 -14.67 5.67
C ALA A 393 -2.68 -13.30 4.98
N GLU A 394 -2.13 -13.23 3.76
CA GLU A 394 -1.96 -12.02 2.94
C GLU A 394 -3.33 -11.53 2.45
N PHE A 395 -4.16 -12.44 1.93
CA PHE A 395 -5.53 -12.16 1.51
C PHE A 395 -6.37 -11.63 2.68
N VAL A 396 -6.39 -12.34 3.81
CA VAL A 396 -7.14 -11.94 5.01
C VAL A 396 -6.66 -10.57 5.53
N ARG A 397 -5.34 -10.33 5.57
CA ARG A 397 -4.75 -9.01 5.90
C ARG A 397 -5.23 -7.91 4.93
N GLY A 398 -5.32 -8.21 3.64
CA GLY A 398 -5.83 -7.32 2.60
C GLY A 398 -7.30 -6.96 2.80
N VAL A 399 -8.18 -7.95 2.98
CA VAL A 399 -9.62 -7.74 3.22
C VAL A 399 -9.84 -6.96 4.53
N TYR A 400 -9.09 -7.25 5.59
CA TYR A 400 -9.17 -6.51 6.86
C TYR A 400 -8.70 -5.06 6.69
N GLY A 401 -7.69 -4.81 5.83
CA GLY A 401 -7.25 -3.48 5.43
C GLY A 401 -8.32 -2.69 4.66
N LYS A 402 -9.00 -3.33 3.70
CA LYS A 402 -10.11 -2.74 2.94
C LYS A 402 -11.28 -2.40 3.86
N ALA A 403 -11.70 -3.32 4.74
CA ALA A 403 -12.73 -3.06 5.75
C ALA A 403 -12.36 -1.86 6.63
N LYS A 404 -11.10 -1.78 7.11
CA LYS A 404 -10.59 -0.63 7.88
C LYS A 404 -10.67 0.70 7.10
N SER A 405 -10.41 0.70 5.79
CA SER A 405 -10.56 1.92 4.97
C SER A 405 -12.02 2.38 4.82
N MET A 406 -12.98 1.46 4.87
CA MET A 406 -14.43 1.72 4.79
C MET A 406 -15.04 2.07 6.16
N GLN A 407 -14.21 2.46 7.14
CA GLN A 407 -14.59 2.66 8.55
C GLN A 407 -15.22 1.42 9.24
N MET A 408 -15.12 0.23 8.65
CA MET A 408 -15.60 -1.02 9.24
C MET A 408 -14.51 -1.68 10.09
N LYS A 409 -14.85 -2.73 10.84
CA LYS A 409 -13.89 -3.67 11.45
C LYS A 409 -14.32 -5.08 11.11
N LEU A 410 -13.43 -5.86 10.50
CA LEU A 410 -13.61 -7.28 10.26
C LEU A 410 -12.60 -8.06 11.12
N ASN A 411 -13.01 -9.16 11.73
CA ASN A 411 -12.14 -10.23 12.22
C ASN A 411 -12.88 -11.58 12.17
N GLN A 412 -12.24 -12.66 12.59
CA GLN A 412 -12.85 -14.01 12.66
C GLN A 412 -14.19 -14.07 13.42
N HIS A 413 -14.44 -13.14 14.35
CA HIS A 413 -15.64 -13.05 15.19
C HIS A 413 -16.74 -12.12 14.62
N GLY A 414 -16.59 -11.62 13.40
CA GLY A 414 -17.65 -10.88 12.71
C GLY A 414 -17.20 -9.59 12.02
N LEU A 415 -18.20 -8.89 11.51
CA LEU A 415 -18.09 -7.60 10.82
C LEU A 415 -18.85 -6.53 11.61
N TRP A 416 -18.21 -5.38 11.85
CA TRP A 416 -18.79 -4.20 12.48
C TRP A 416 -18.74 -3.01 11.51
N ILE A 417 -19.85 -2.28 11.42
CA ILE A 417 -19.99 -1.03 10.66
C ILE A 417 -19.96 0.19 11.59
N ASN A 418 -19.66 1.37 11.03
CA ASN A 418 -19.62 2.66 11.73
C ASN A 418 -18.60 2.68 12.90
N VAL A 419 -17.40 2.16 12.67
CA VAL A 419 -16.38 1.95 13.70
C VAL A 419 -15.48 3.19 13.82
N ASN A 420 -15.91 4.14 14.66
CA ASN A 420 -15.22 5.42 14.85
C ASN A 420 -13.82 5.25 15.45
N ARG A 421 -12.85 5.99 14.92
CA ARG A 421 -11.43 5.90 15.28
C ARG A 421 -10.77 7.27 15.38
N ALA A 422 -9.92 7.47 16.38
CA ALA A 422 -8.96 8.56 16.43
C ALA A 422 -7.56 8.02 16.76
N ASN A 423 -6.52 8.65 16.21
CA ASN A 423 -5.12 8.28 16.44
C ASN A 423 -4.85 6.78 16.23
N GLY A 424 -5.51 6.18 15.23
CA GLY A 424 -5.45 4.75 14.90
C GLY A 424 -6.20 3.80 15.84
N ARG A 425 -6.67 4.27 17.00
CA ARG A 425 -7.41 3.47 17.99
C ARG A 425 -8.91 3.52 17.73
N VAL A 426 -9.61 2.43 18.04
CA VAL A 426 -11.07 2.35 18.00
C VAL A 426 -11.62 3.05 19.24
N ILE A 427 -12.45 4.07 19.04
CA ILE A 427 -13.22 4.73 20.12
C ILE A 427 -14.57 4.02 20.25
N ASP A 428 -15.29 3.92 19.13
CA ASP A 428 -16.57 3.22 19.05
C ASP A 428 -16.40 1.94 18.22
N ARG A 429 -16.89 0.82 18.76
CA ARG A 429 -16.89 -0.47 18.06
C ARG A 429 -17.98 -0.56 16.99
N GLY A 430 -18.94 0.36 16.97
CA GLY A 430 -20.03 0.40 16.02
C GLY A 430 -20.97 -0.80 16.11
N LYS A 431 -21.86 -0.95 15.13
CA LYS A 431 -22.87 -2.02 15.12
C LYS A 431 -22.30 -3.27 14.46
N ARG A 432 -22.34 -4.42 15.16
CA ARG A 432 -22.08 -5.73 14.54
C ARG A 432 -23.17 -6.01 13.50
N MET A 433 -22.76 -6.34 12.28
CA MET A 433 -23.69 -6.79 11.25
C MET A 433 -24.20 -8.19 11.60
N ALA A 434 -25.52 -8.38 11.53
CA ALA A 434 -26.11 -9.70 11.50
C ALA A 434 -25.87 -10.29 10.10
N ILE A 435 -24.92 -11.20 9.99
CA ILE A 435 -24.78 -12.04 8.80
C ILE A 435 -26.01 -12.96 8.78
N LEU A 436 -26.86 -12.80 7.77
CA LEU A 436 -28.23 -13.32 7.78
C LEU A 436 -28.28 -14.85 7.83
N LYS A 437 -29.21 -15.40 8.62
CA LYS A 437 -29.60 -16.83 8.64
C LYS A 437 -30.38 -17.25 7.37
N GLY A 438 -30.13 -16.62 6.23
CA GLY A 438 -30.91 -16.82 5.01
C GLY A 438 -30.58 -18.14 4.34
N SER A 439 -31.46 -19.13 4.52
CA SER A 439 -31.53 -20.42 3.78
C SER A 439 -30.20 -21.16 3.58
N TRP A 440 -29.96 -22.23 4.34
CA TRP A 440 -28.98 -23.26 3.99
C TRP A 440 -29.54 -24.10 2.82
N PRO A 441 -28.94 -24.09 1.62
CA PRO A 441 -29.29 -25.03 0.55
C PRO A 441 -28.33 -26.23 0.60
N ASN A 442 -28.72 -27.36 0.00
CA ASN A 442 -27.91 -28.59 0.02
C ASN A 442 -26.61 -28.54 -0.82
N HIS A 443 -26.25 -27.38 -1.38
CA HIS A 443 -24.94 -27.11 -1.98
C HIS A 443 -24.40 -25.77 -1.46
N LEU A 444 -23.19 -25.81 -0.90
CA LEU A 444 -22.57 -24.73 -0.11
C LEU A 444 -22.13 -23.51 -0.95
N GLU A 445 -22.25 -23.60 -2.27
CA GLU A 445 -21.89 -22.55 -3.22
C GLU A 445 -22.66 -21.26 -2.98
N VAL A 446 -23.99 -21.31 -2.76
CA VAL A 446 -24.84 -20.10 -2.73
C VAL A 446 -24.50 -19.15 -1.57
N CYS A 447 -24.06 -19.66 -0.42
CA CYS A 447 -23.63 -18.80 0.69
C CYS A 447 -22.27 -18.10 0.42
N ILE A 448 -21.43 -18.72 -0.41
CA ILE A 448 -20.17 -18.14 -0.93
C ILE A 448 -20.48 -17.20 -2.11
N PHE A 449 -21.53 -17.46 -2.88
CA PHE A 449 -22.02 -16.63 -3.98
C PHE A 449 -23.11 -15.61 -3.57
N THR A 450 -23.24 -15.27 -2.28
CA THR A 450 -24.15 -14.19 -1.83
C THR A 450 -23.52 -13.21 -0.85
N LEU A 451 -22.71 -13.66 0.12
CA LEU A 451 -22.00 -12.75 1.02
C LEU A 451 -20.68 -12.25 0.41
N PRO A 452 -19.77 -13.14 -0.06
CA PRO A 452 -18.71 -12.74 -0.97
C PRO A 452 -19.25 -12.18 -2.28
N PHE A 453 -20.35 -12.69 -2.88
CA PHE A 453 -20.83 -12.04 -4.10
C PHE A 453 -21.44 -10.66 -3.84
N LEU A 454 -22.39 -10.40 -2.93
CA LEU A 454 -22.83 -9.01 -2.73
C LEU A 454 -21.70 -8.11 -2.21
N PHE A 455 -20.80 -8.56 -1.32
CA PHE A 455 -19.78 -7.67 -0.76
C PHE A 455 -18.50 -7.55 -1.61
N ILE A 456 -18.11 -8.58 -2.36
CA ILE A 456 -16.99 -8.53 -3.33
C ILE A 456 -17.51 -8.12 -4.71
N TYR A 457 -18.76 -8.33 -5.11
CA TYR A 457 -19.35 -7.64 -6.28
C TYR A 457 -19.65 -6.19 -5.93
N ASP A 458 -20.11 -5.79 -4.74
CA ASP A 458 -20.13 -4.35 -4.40
C ASP A 458 -18.72 -3.77 -4.25
N ILE A 459 -17.67 -4.56 -3.98
CA ILE A 459 -16.27 -4.05 -3.98
C ILE A 459 -15.59 -4.18 -5.35
N TYR A 460 -15.97 -5.10 -6.22
CA TYR A 460 -15.41 -5.35 -7.56
C TYR A 460 -16.19 -4.61 -8.64
N MET A 461 -17.50 -4.43 -8.44
CA MET A 461 -18.31 -3.39 -9.06
C MET A 461 -18.21 -2.04 -8.37
N HIS A 462 -17.82 -1.83 -7.11
CA HIS A 462 -17.25 -0.51 -6.77
C HIS A 462 -15.83 -0.35 -7.30
N ILE A 463 -15.00 -1.37 -7.51
CA ILE A 463 -13.72 -1.15 -8.18
C ILE A 463 -13.99 -0.82 -9.65
N LEU A 464 -14.73 -1.65 -10.39
CA LEU A 464 -15.17 -1.35 -11.76
C LEU A 464 -15.97 -0.05 -11.82
N LEU A 465 -17.08 0.14 -11.09
CA LEU A 465 -17.85 1.39 -11.13
C LEU A 465 -17.09 2.60 -10.58
N TYR A 466 -16.15 2.52 -9.65
CA TYR A 466 -15.32 3.69 -9.28
C TYR A 466 -14.19 3.92 -10.31
N PHE A 467 -13.84 2.90 -11.11
CA PHE A 467 -13.11 3.03 -12.37
C PHE A 467 -14.00 3.35 -13.59
N TYR A 468 -15.34 3.32 -13.52
CA TYR A 468 -16.27 3.59 -14.65
C TYR A 468 -17.09 4.88 -14.46
N GLN A 469 -17.35 5.32 -13.22
CA GLN A 469 -18.02 6.55 -12.78
C GLN A 469 -16.99 7.66 -12.50
N ALA A 470 -16.09 7.88 -13.47
CA ALA A 470 -15.16 9.01 -13.50
C ALA A 470 -15.28 9.76 -14.83
N CYS A 471 -16.51 9.93 -15.32
CA CYS A 471 -16.81 10.63 -16.55
C CYS A 471 -17.22 12.08 -16.25
N PHE A 472 -16.49 13.03 -16.82
CA PHE A 472 -16.94 14.41 -16.85
C PHE A 472 -18.12 14.56 -17.82
N VAL A 473 -18.98 15.53 -17.51
CA VAL A 473 -20.01 16.05 -18.41
C VAL A 473 -19.32 16.94 -19.44
N TYR A 474 -19.54 16.69 -20.73
CA TYR A 474 -19.01 17.53 -21.82
C TYR A 474 -20.14 18.22 -22.55
N LYS A 475 -20.07 19.56 -22.66
CA LYS A 475 -20.96 20.34 -23.52
C LYS A 475 -20.11 21.17 -24.49
N PRO A 476 -20.27 21.02 -25.83
CA PRO A 476 -19.40 21.65 -26.82
C PRO A 476 -19.36 23.19 -26.84
N LEU A 477 -20.26 23.88 -26.12
CA LEU A 477 -20.46 25.33 -26.22
C LEU A 477 -20.55 25.97 -24.83
N HIS A 478 -19.88 27.12 -24.66
CA HIS A 478 -19.66 27.83 -23.38
C HIS A 478 -20.94 28.42 -22.72
N LYS A 479 -21.88 27.57 -22.30
CA LYS A 479 -23.11 27.98 -21.61
C LYS A 479 -23.40 27.10 -20.39
N TYR A 480 -22.53 27.18 -19.36
CA TYR A 480 -22.85 26.79 -17.97
C TYR A 480 -24.00 27.62 -17.32
N ARG A 481 -24.81 28.32 -18.13
CA ARG A 481 -25.78 29.36 -17.74
C ARG A 481 -27.02 28.80 -17.02
N TYR A 482 -27.23 27.49 -17.08
CA TYR A 482 -28.40 26.76 -16.57
C TYR A 482 -28.08 25.78 -15.43
N LEU A 483 -26.82 25.69 -15.00
CA LEU A 483 -26.49 25.02 -13.75
C LEU A 483 -26.86 25.94 -12.58
N PRO A 484 -27.35 25.42 -11.44
CA PRO A 484 -27.72 26.25 -10.30
C PRO A 484 -26.50 27.06 -9.84
N ARG A 485 -26.57 28.38 -10.02
CA ARG A 485 -25.60 29.30 -9.42
C ARG A 485 -25.82 29.27 -7.91
N PRO A 486 -24.76 29.26 -7.08
CA PRO A 486 -24.91 29.39 -5.63
C PRO A 486 -25.76 30.62 -5.32
N VAL A 487 -26.89 30.42 -4.65
CA VAL A 487 -27.76 31.52 -4.20
C VAL A 487 -26.93 32.37 -3.24
N THR A 488 -26.96 33.70 -3.40
CA THR A 488 -26.10 34.62 -2.64
C THR A 488 -26.64 34.83 -1.22
N GLY A 489 -26.55 33.78 -0.40
CA GLY A 489 -26.73 33.73 1.04
C GLY A 489 -25.75 32.68 1.60
N VAL A 490 -25.14 32.93 2.76
CA VAL A 490 -23.85 32.30 3.11
C VAL A 490 -24.01 30.88 3.68
N HIS A 491 -24.16 29.91 2.78
CA HIS A 491 -23.88 28.48 3.03
C HIS A 491 -23.06 27.91 1.86
N GLU A 492 -22.26 26.86 2.10
CA GLU A 492 -21.64 26.10 1.00
C GLU A 492 -22.73 25.31 0.27
N PHE A 493 -22.77 25.40 -1.06
CA PHE A 493 -23.73 24.65 -1.86
C PHE A 493 -23.36 23.17 -1.83
N ASP A 494 -24.19 22.35 -1.18
CA ASP A 494 -24.00 20.92 -1.10
C ASP A 494 -24.42 20.24 -2.41
N TYR A 495 -23.41 19.96 -3.25
CA TYR A 495 -23.61 19.27 -4.53
C TYR A 495 -24.05 17.81 -4.39
N GLU A 496 -23.93 17.18 -3.22
CA GLU A 496 -24.35 15.80 -2.98
C GLU A 496 -25.83 15.75 -2.58
N SER A 497 -26.26 16.55 -1.59
CA SER A 497 -27.68 16.60 -1.20
C SER A 497 -28.60 17.21 -2.25
N MET A 498 -28.04 17.91 -3.25
CA MET A 498 -28.77 18.54 -4.36
C MET A 498 -28.65 17.75 -5.67
N GLU A 499 -28.15 16.51 -5.65
CA GLU A 499 -27.95 15.64 -6.84
C GLU A 499 -27.21 16.35 -8.00
N ALA A 500 -26.25 17.22 -7.66
CA ALA A 500 -25.61 18.15 -8.57
C ALA A 500 -24.11 17.82 -8.83
N THR A 501 -23.66 16.62 -8.47
CA THR A 501 -22.34 16.07 -8.83
C THR A 501 -22.29 15.69 -10.33
N PRO A 502 -21.11 15.46 -10.94
CA PRO A 502 -21.02 15.03 -12.35
C PRO A 502 -21.80 13.74 -12.66
N ASP A 503 -21.97 12.88 -11.65
CA ASP A 503 -22.51 11.52 -11.78
C ASP A 503 -24.00 11.50 -12.13
N HIS A 504 -24.73 12.56 -11.75
CA HIS A 504 -26.18 12.71 -11.92
C HIS A 504 -26.58 13.31 -13.28
N PHE A 505 -25.63 13.79 -14.09
CA PHE A 505 -25.93 14.39 -15.40
C PHE A 505 -25.90 13.33 -16.52
N PRO A 506 -26.83 13.37 -17.49
CA PRO A 506 -26.88 12.38 -18.57
C PRO A 506 -25.76 12.57 -19.61
N ASP A 507 -25.31 13.80 -19.85
CA ASP A 507 -24.42 14.17 -20.97
C ASP A 507 -22.93 13.82 -20.72
N LYS A 508 -22.64 12.54 -20.48
CA LYS A 508 -21.30 12.01 -20.17
C LYS A 508 -20.48 11.77 -21.44
N LEU A 509 -19.16 11.97 -21.37
CA LEU A 509 -18.24 11.59 -22.44
C LEU A 509 -18.23 10.08 -22.70
N GLU A 510 -18.37 9.71 -23.98
CA GLU A 510 -18.28 8.32 -24.46
C GLU A 510 -16.85 7.77 -24.32
N ILE A 511 -15.86 8.52 -24.82
CA ILE A 511 -14.44 8.18 -24.72
C ILE A 511 -13.84 8.94 -23.54
N ARG A 512 -13.22 8.22 -22.61
CA ARG A 512 -12.57 8.83 -21.44
C ARG A 512 -11.11 9.21 -21.73
N PRO A 513 -10.70 10.48 -21.53
CA PRO A 513 -9.29 10.86 -21.55
C PRO A 513 -8.56 10.41 -20.27
N LYS A 514 -7.28 10.06 -20.38
CA LYS A 514 -6.43 9.77 -19.21
C LYS A 514 -6.14 11.02 -18.37
N LEU A 515 -6.03 12.18 -19.02
CA LEU A 515 -5.66 13.47 -18.43
C LEU A 515 -6.60 14.59 -18.89
N TRP A 516 -6.75 15.61 -18.05
CA TRP A 516 -7.37 16.90 -18.36
C TRP A 516 -6.32 17.97 -18.50
N VAL A 517 -6.50 18.91 -19.42
CA VAL A 517 -5.91 20.25 -19.33
C VAL A 517 -7.00 21.21 -18.86
N ALA A 518 -6.69 22.08 -17.91
CA ALA A 518 -7.61 23.13 -17.46
C ALA A 518 -6.85 24.41 -17.08
N TRP A 519 -7.52 25.55 -17.20
CA TRP A 519 -6.99 26.87 -16.84
C TRP A 519 -8.11 27.78 -16.33
N LEU A 520 -7.77 28.80 -15.52
CA LEU A 520 -8.70 29.87 -15.19
C LEU A 520 -8.83 30.84 -16.37
N TYR A 521 -10.05 31.03 -16.88
CA TYR A 521 -10.34 32.11 -17.84
C TYR A 521 -10.86 33.38 -17.15
N ARG A 522 -11.20 33.31 -15.85
CA ARG A 522 -11.77 34.44 -15.10
C ARG A 522 -11.15 34.58 -13.70
N LYS A 523 -10.88 35.84 -13.28
CA LYS A 523 -10.41 36.15 -11.93
C LYS A 523 -11.49 35.81 -10.89
N PRO A 524 -11.19 35.09 -9.79
CA PRO A 524 -12.16 34.68 -8.79
C PRO A 524 -12.50 35.80 -7.77
N SER A 525 -12.61 37.06 -8.22
CA SER A 525 -12.68 38.24 -7.34
C SER A 525 -13.79 38.13 -6.28
N ASN A 526 -15.00 37.79 -6.71
CA ASN A 526 -16.21 37.79 -5.86
C ASN A 526 -16.52 36.40 -5.28
N GLU A 527 -15.62 35.42 -5.44
CA GLU A 527 -15.87 34.04 -5.04
C GLU A 527 -15.74 33.82 -3.52
N PRO A 528 -16.47 32.85 -2.93
CA PRO A 528 -16.34 32.49 -1.52
C PRO A 528 -14.94 31.99 -1.12
N ARG A 529 -14.62 32.07 0.18
CA ARG A 529 -13.31 31.63 0.72
C ARG A 529 -12.99 30.15 0.43
N TRP A 530 -14.01 29.27 0.41
CA TRP A 530 -13.80 27.85 0.10
C TRP A 530 -13.50 27.62 -1.39
N ILE A 531 -14.20 28.32 -2.30
CA ILE A 531 -13.90 28.29 -3.74
C ILE A 531 -12.48 28.80 -4.01
N LYS A 532 -12.08 29.92 -3.39
CA LYS A 532 -10.71 30.45 -3.48
C LYS A 532 -9.66 29.43 -3.02
N LYS A 533 -9.94 28.69 -1.94
CA LYS A 533 -9.05 27.63 -1.44
C LYS A 533 -8.98 26.40 -2.36
N ASP A 534 -10.09 25.97 -2.97
CA ASP A 534 -10.06 24.88 -3.97
C ASP A 534 -9.33 25.34 -5.25
N ILE A 535 -9.39 26.64 -5.62
CA ILE A 535 -8.59 27.23 -6.69
C ILE A 535 -7.09 27.26 -6.33
N GLU A 536 -6.73 27.73 -5.13
CA GLU A 536 -5.34 27.73 -4.63
C GLU A 536 -4.73 26.32 -4.63
N LEU A 537 -5.54 25.28 -4.40
CA LEU A 537 -5.14 23.88 -4.41
C LEU A 537 -5.00 23.28 -5.83
N LEU A 538 -5.65 23.86 -6.84
CA LEU A 538 -5.61 23.40 -8.24
C LEU A 538 -4.64 24.19 -9.11
N PHE A 539 -4.47 25.49 -8.85
CA PHE A 539 -3.73 26.43 -9.68
C PHE A 539 -2.65 27.23 -8.91
N GLY A 540 -2.46 26.97 -7.61
CA GLY A 540 -1.46 27.63 -6.79
C GLY A 540 -1.93 28.95 -6.16
N VAL A 541 -1.12 29.50 -5.25
CA VAL A 541 -1.48 30.61 -4.34
C VAL A 541 -1.76 31.94 -5.07
N LYS A 542 -1.19 32.12 -6.27
CA LYS A 542 -1.44 33.27 -7.17
C LYS A 542 -1.60 32.75 -8.60
N PRO A 543 -2.76 32.18 -8.94
CA PRO A 543 -2.93 31.49 -10.21
C PRO A 543 -3.04 32.50 -11.35
N LYS A 544 -2.29 32.32 -12.44
CA LYS A 544 -2.41 33.20 -13.60
C LYS A 544 -3.65 32.82 -14.42
N LEU A 545 -4.18 33.78 -15.17
CA LEU A 545 -5.21 33.47 -16.16
C LEU A 545 -4.56 32.79 -17.38
N LEU A 546 -5.31 31.88 -18.01
CA LEU A 546 -4.89 31.12 -19.20
C LEU A 546 -3.66 30.21 -19.01
N GLU A 547 -3.18 30.05 -17.76
CA GLU A 547 -2.11 29.12 -17.41
C GLU A 547 -2.64 27.68 -17.36
N MET A 548 -2.20 26.87 -18.31
CA MET A 548 -2.69 25.51 -18.53
C MET A 548 -2.06 24.50 -17.56
N ASN A 549 -2.86 23.98 -16.64
CA ASN A 549 -2.47 22.93 -15.71
C ASN A 549 -3.02 21.56 -16.13
N ILE A 550 -2.22 20.51 -15.94
CA ILE A 550 -2.58 19.13 -16.27
C ILE A 550 -3.06 18.40 -15.01
N PHE A 551 -4.23 17.76 -15.08
CA PHE A 551 -4.83 16.99 -13.99
C PHE A 551 -5.09 15.55 -14.41
N LYS A 552 -4.78 14.57 -13.55
CA LYS A 552 -5.15 13.17 -13.81
C LYS A 552 -6.67 13.01 -13.73
N ASN A 553 -7.28 12.28 -14.66
CA ASN A 553 -8.73 12.06 -14.66
C ASN A 553 -9.15 11.08 -13.55
N MET A 554 -9.30 11.62 -12.33
CA MET A 554 -9.54 10.88 -11.09
C MET A 554 -10.64 11.58 -10.28
N PRO A 555 -11.53 10.86 -9.58
CA PRO A 555 -12.65 11.45 -8.83
C PRO A 555 -12.26 12.62 -7.89
N TYR A 556 -11.09 12.54 -7.25
CA TYR A 556 -10.55 13.60 -6.38
C TYR A 556 -10.32 14.95 -7.08
N TRP A 557 -9.81 14.93 -8.32
CA TRP A 557 -9.58 16.13 -9.12
C TRP A 557 -10.87 16.58 -9.80
N ASN A 558 -11.61 15.62 -10.38
CA ASN A 558 -12.86 15.88 -11.07
C ASN A 558 -13.87 16.62 -10.17
N LYS A 559 -14.04 16.19 -8.92
CA LYS A 559 -14.94 16.82 -7.94
C LYS A 559 -14.57 18.28 -7.61
N ARG A 560 -13.30 18.66 -7.67
CA ARG A 560 -12.85 20.05 -7.40
C ARG A 560 -12.96 20.94 -8.60
N LEU A 561 -12.48 20.48 -9.76
CA LEU A 561 -12.68 21.16 -11.04
C LEU A 561 -14.17 21.43 -11.29
N TRP A 562 -15.05 20.49 -10.93
CA TRP A 562 -16.52 20.66 -10.99
C TRP A 562 -17.09 21.74 -10.08
N LYS A 563 -16.53 21.97 -8.88
CA LYS A 563 -16.95 23.08 -7.99
C LYS A 563 -16.67 24.47 -8.58
N ILE A 564 -15.72 24.57 -9.52
CA ILE A 564 -15.22 25.85 -10.06
C ILE A 564 -15.41 25.99 -11.57
N LYS A 565 -16.23 25.13 -12.19
CA LYS A 565 -16.57 25.09 -13.62
C LYS A 565 -17.05 26.42 -14.23
N HIS A 566 -17.45 27.39 -13.42
CA HIS A 566 -17.84 28.76 -13.83
C HIS A 566 -16.67 29.74 -13.94
N LEU A 567 -15.43 29.28 -13.70
CA LEU A 567 -14.19 30.07 -13.68
C LEU A 567 -13.07 29.42 -14.50
N ILE A 568 -13.11 28.09 -14.65
CA ILE A 568 -12.17 27.31 -15.44
C ILE A 568 -12.74 26.93 -16.81
N GLU A 569 -11.85 26.77 -17.77
CA GLU A 569 -12.07 25.92 -18.92
C GLU A 569 -11.32 24.60 -18.73
N VAL A 570 -11.82 23.52 -19.32
CA VAL A 570 -11.26 22.17 -19.23
C VAL A 570 -11.45 21.44 -20.56
N LYS A 571 -10.39 20.77 -21.05
CA LYS A 571 -10.41 19.94 -22.26
C LYS A 571 -9.84 18.54 -21.97
N PRO A 572 -10.33 17.48 -22.65
CA PRO A 572 -9.65 16.19 -22.66
C PRO A 572 -8.25 16.35 -23.28
N ILE A 573 -7.20 15.77 -22.68
CA ILE A 573 -5.92 15.64 -23.40
C ILE A 573 -6.02 14.45 -24.36
N VAL A 574 -5.70 14.68 -25.62
CA VAL A 574 -5.68 13.68 -26.69
C VAL A 574 -4.32 13.65 -27.38
N PHE A 575 -3.85 12.45 -27.75
CA PHE A 575 -2.55 12.22 -28.33
C PHE A 575 -2.69 11.74 -29.78
N PRO A 576 -2.81 12.66 -30.78
CA PRO A 576 -3.05 12.29 -32.18
C PRO A 576 -1.91 11.48 -32.81
N ASN A 577 -0.69 11.56 -32.24
CA ASN A 577 0.51 10.88 -32.73
C ASN A 577 0.82 9.59 -31.94
N GLY A 578 -0.07 9.13 -31.05
CA GLY A 578 0.23 8.08 -30.07
C GLY A 578 0.71 8.64 -28.72
N GLU A 579 0.65 7.83 -27.66
CA GLU A 579 1.01 8.29 -26.31
C GLU A 579 2.55 8.45 -26.17
N PRO A 580 3.02 9.58 -25.60
CA PRO A 580 4.45 9.89 -25.51
C PRO A 580 5.18 9.04 -24.47
N THR A 581 6.41 8.67 -24.81
CA THR A 581 7.41 8.03 -23.94
C THR A 581 8.19 9.07 -23.12
N GLU A 582 9.07 8.63 -22.21
CA GLU A 582 9.92 9.56 -21.44
C GLU A 582 10.89 10.36 -22.34
N GLU A 583 11.33 9.78 -23.47
CA GLU A 583 12.16 10.46 -24.48
C GLU A 583 11.40 11.53 -25.27
N ASP A 584 10.07 11.45 -25.32
CA ASP A 584 9.24 12.41 -26.06
C ASP A 584 8.96 13.68 -25.26
N ILE A 585 9.16 13.67 -23.93
CA ILE A 585 8.84 14.78 -23.01
C ILE A 585 9.41 16.14 -23.45
N PRO A 586 10.68 16.27 -23.90
CA PRO A 586 11.22 17.56 -24.36
C PRO A 586 10.53 18.10 -25.62
N TYR A 587 9.89 17.23 -26.40
CA TYR A 587 9.28 17.51 -27.69
C TYR A 587 7.74 17.56 -27.62
N MET A 588 7.15 17.37 -26.43
CA MET A 588 5.71 17.45 -26.20
C MET A 588 5.22 18.90 -26.18
N ARG A 589 4.33 19.26 -27.11
CA ARG A 589 3.57 20.51 -27.07
C ARG A 589 2.09 20.24 -26.80
N LEU A 590 1.60 20.76 -25.68
CA LEU A 590 0.17 20.78 -25.33
C LEU A 590 -0.48 22.06 -25.87
N PHE A 591 -1.57 21.90 -26.62
CA PHE A 591 -2.35 22.99 -27.20
C PHE A 591 -3.64 23.27 -26.39
N PRO A 592 -4.18 24.50 -26.42
CA PRO A 592 -5.43 24.85 -25.72
C PRO A 592 -6.69 24.11 -26.20
N ASP A 593 -6.65 23.42 -27.34
CA ASP A 593 -7.74 22.54 -27.78
C ASP A 593 -7.72 21.15 -27.10
N GLY A 594 -6.66 20.84 -26.36
CA GLY A 594 -6.44 19.55 -25.70
C GLY A 594 -5.52 18.60 -26.47
N ARG A 595 -5.09 18.90 -27.70
CA ARG A 595 -4.11 18.07 -28.41
C ARG A 595 -2.74 18.20 -27.74
N CYS A 596 -2.11 17.06 -27.45
CA CYS A 596 -0.71 17.00 -27.08
C CYS A 596 0.05 16.29 -28.21
N VAL A 597 0.92 17.04 -28.88
CA VAL A 597 1.66 16.60 -30.07
C VAL A 597 3.13 16.44 -29.70
N VAL A 598 3.73 15.33 -30.10
CA VAL A 598 5.19 15.15 -30.08
C VAL A 598 5.73 15.69 -31.40
N ASP A 599 6.54 16.74 -31.35
CA ASP A 599 7.10 17.43 -32.51
C ASP A 599 8.63 17.45 -32.40
N LYS A 600 9.27 16.39 -32.92
CA LYS A 600 10.73 16.26 -33.03
C LYS A 600 11.30 16.97 -34.27
N ALA A 601 10.46 17.60 -35.10
CA ALA A 601 10.84 18.22 -36.37
C ALA A 601 10.97 19.74 -36.27
N MET A 602 10.25 20.38 -35.34
CA MET A 602 10.63 21.71 -34.88
C MET A 602 12.00 21.65 -34.20
N LYS A 603 12.99 22.31 -34.82
CA LYS A 603 14.16 22.81 -34.10
C LYS A 603 13.70 23.50 -32.81
N LEU A 604 14.41 23.26 -31.71
CA LEU A 604 14.44 24.28 -30.66
C LEU A 604 15.06 25.54 -31.28
N ASP A 605 14.56 26.71 -30.90
CA ASP A 605 15.32 27.96 -31.06
C ASP A 605 16.53 27.86 -30.10
N THR A 606 17.57 27.12 -30.51
CA THR A 606 18.90 27.23 -29.91
C THR A 606 19.40 28.62 -30.27
N LEU A 607 19.39 29.51 -29.29
CA LEU A 607 19.96 30.85 -29.37
C LEU A 607 21.37 30.73 -29.95
N GLU A 608 21.60 31.32 -31.11
CA GLU A 608 22.95 31.42 -31.67
C GLU A 608 23.72 32.47 -30.84
N ALA A 609 25.03 32.30 -30.67
CA ALA A 609 25.81 33.09 -29.70
C ALA A 609 25.68 34.61 -29.94
N ASP A 610 25.58 35.01 -31.20
CA ASP A 610 25.29 36.35 -31.73
C ASP A 610 24.00 37.03 -31.19
N GLU A 611 23.12 36.31 -30.49
CA GLU A 611 21.91 36.85 -29.85
C GLU A 611 22.08 37.20 -28.36
N LEU A 612 23.18 36.76 -27.74
CA LEU A 612 23.57 37.06 -26.35
C LEU A 612 24.61 38.20 -26.31
N ASP A 613 24.57 39.00 -25.26
CA ASP A 613 25.52 40.08 -25.01
C ASP A 613 26.80 39.51 -24.35
N GLU A 614 27.96 39.63 -25.03
CA GLU A 614 29.19 38.90 -24.65
C GLU A 614 29.76 39.25 -23.26
N GLU A 615 29.47 40.43 -22.69
CA GLU A 615 29.93 40.82 -21.35
C GLU A 615 28.95 40.40 -20.24
N THR A 616 27.65 40.35 -20.52
CA THR A 616 26.60 40.11 -19.51
C THR A 616 25.94 38.72 -19.59
N ASN A 617 26.11 38.02 -20.71
CA ASN A 617 25.43 36.78 -21.08
C ASN A 617 23.88 36.87 -21.03
N GLU A 618 23.33 38.09 -21.08
CA GLU A 618 21.89 38.32 -21.21
C GLU A 618 21.45 38.41 -22.69
N LEU A 619 20.17 38.20 -22.96
CA LEU A 619 19.61 38.29 -24.32
C LEU A 619 19.63 39.75 -24.79
N THR A 620 20.25 39.99 -25.95
CA THR A 620 20.40 41.34 -26.51
C THR A 620 19.06 42.05 -26.73
N ASP A 621 19.07 43.38 -26.61
CA ASP A 621 17.93 44.23 -26.98
C ASP A 621 17.46 43.97 -28.43
N LYS A 622 18.37 43.58 -29.33
CA LYS A 622 18.06 43.14 -30.69
C LYS A 622 17.14 41.92 -30.69
N TYR A 623 17.50 40.84 -29.97
CA TYR A 623 16.68 39.65 -29.83
C TYR A 623 15.31 39.96 -29.20
N PHE A 624 15.28 40.76 -28.14
CA PHE A 624 14.02 41.14 -27.50
C PHE A 624 13.11 41.93 -28.44
N ASN A 625 13.63 42.92 -29.17
CA ASN A 625 12.86 43.66 -30.17
C ASN A 625 12.38 42.75 -31.31
N GLU A 626 13.20 41.80 -31.76
CA GLU A 626 12.85 40.87 -32.84
C GLU A 626 11.76 39.87 -32.40
N LYS A 627 11.86 39.24 -31.23
CA LYS A 627 10.79 38.39 -30.66
C LYS A 627 9.53 39.18 -30.30
N LEU A 628 9.65 40.44 -29.86
CA LEU A 628 8.49 41.31 -29.61
C LEU A 628 7.79 41.70 -30.92
N ARG A 629 8.55 42.04 -31.96
CA ARG A 629 8.03 42.34 -33.31
C ARG A 629 7.41 41.12 -33.97
N PHE A 630 7.99 39.93 -33.79
CA PHE A 630 7.42 38.67 -34.25
C PHE A 630 6.14 38.30 -33.49
N LYS A 631 6.04 38.61 -32.19
CA LYS A 631 4.78 38.52 -31.45
C LYS A 631 3.75 39.53 -31.94
N TRP A 632 4.14 40.80 -32.15
CA TRP A 632 3.25 41.85 -32.66
C TRP A 632 2.63 41.43 -33.99
N ASN A 633 3.48 41.11 -34.98
CA ASN A 633 3.07 40.67 -36.32
C ASN A 633 2.30 39.32 -36.33
N ARG A 634 2.18 38.62 -35.20
CA ARG A 634 1.44 37.36 -35.04
C ARG A 634 0.14 37.53 -34.23
N PHE A 635 -0.11 38.73 -33.70
CA PHE A 635 -1.35 39.09 -33.01
C PHE A 635 -2.07 40.28 -33.63
N ASP A 636 -1.50 40.95 -34.66
CA ASP A 636 -2.19 41.93 -35.53
C ASP A 636 -3.54 41.34 -36.05
N ASP A 637 -3.54 40.08 -36.49
CA ASP A 637 -4.71 39.30 -36.95
C ASP A 637 -5.85 39.17 -35.92
N ILE A 638 -5.58 39.41 -34.64
CA ILE A 638 -6.48 39.16 -33.49
C ILE A 638 -6.94 40.48 -32.84
N LEU A 639 -6.42 41.62 -33.31
CA LEU A 639 -6.88 42.95 -32.92
C LEU A 639 -7.90 43.51 -33.92
N GLU A 640 -8.97 42.74 -34.18
CA GLU A 640 -10.21 43.33 -34.69
C GLU A 640 -10.70 44.40 -33.71
N ASP A 641 -11.10 45.56 -34.23
CA ASP A 641 -11.45 46.72 -33.43
C ASP A 641 -12.55 46.42 -32.41
N ALA A 642 -12.34 46.86 -31.16
CA ALA A 642 -13.38 46.82 -30.16
C ALA A 642 -14.57 47.69 -30.65
N PRO A 643 -15.84 47.30 -30.39
CA PRO A 643 -17.03 47.95 -30.96
C PRO A 643 -17.36 49.34 -30.37
N TRP A 644 -16.32 50.06 -29.94
CA TRP A 644 -16.33 51.40 -29.36
C TRP A 644 -15.14 52.27 -29.87
N THR A 645 -14.26 51.77 -30.75
CA THR A 645 -13.24 52.60 -31.42
C THR A 645 -13.93 53.65 -32.30
N ASP A 646 -13.45 54.90 -32.28
CA ASP A 646 -13.96 55.96 -33.16
C ASP A 646 -13.61 55.61 -34.62
N PRO A 647 -14.58 55.55 -35.55
CA PRO A 647 -14.32 55.27 -36.97
C PRO A 647 -13.29 56.19 -37.63
N LYS A 648 -13.03 57.38 -37.08
CA LYS A 648 -12.01 58.32 -37.59
C LYS A 648 -10.58 58.03 -37.09
N GLN A 649 -10.38 57.01 -36.27
CA GLN A 649 -9.06 56.49 -35.86
C GLN A 649 -8.83 55.03 -36.30
N SER A 650 -9.75 54.48 -37.11
CA SER A 650 -9.49 53.32 -37.96
C SER A 650 -8.22 53.52 -38.80
N ARG A 651 -7.52 52.43 -39.12
CA ARG A 651 -6.40 52.43 -40.10
C ARG A 651 -6.85 52.19 -41.54
N PHE A 652 -8.16 52.15 -41.77
CA PHE A 652 -8.85 52.15 -43.08
C PHE A 652 -9.92 53.26 -43.11
#